data_AF-A0A6P5PNI3-F1
#
_entry.id   AF-A0A6P5PNI3-F1
#
_cell.length_a   1.000
_cell.length_b   1.000
_cell.length_c   1.000
_cell.angle_alpha   90.00
_cell.angle_beta   90.00
_cell.angle_gamma   90.00
#
_symmetry.space_group_name_H-M   'P 1'
#
loop_
_entity.id
_entity.type
_entity.pdbx_description
1 polymer ?
#
loop_
_entity_poly.entity_id
_entity_poly.type
_entity_poly.pdbx_seq_one_letter_code
_entity_poly.pdbx_strand_id
1 'polypeptide(L)'
;MAVSERRLLAAMLAVAAAAALRAAAESEPGWDVAAPDLLYAEGTAAYARGDWPGVVLNMERALRSRAALRALRLRCRTRCATELPWAPDLDLDPDPSLSQDPGAAALHDLRFFGAVLRRAACLRRCLGPPSAHMLSEELDLEFNKRSPYNYLQVAYFKINKLEKAVAAAHTFFVGNPEHMEMRQNLDYYQTMSGVKEADFRDLEAKPHMHEFRLGVRLYSEEKPQEAVPHLEAALQEYFVADEECRALCEGPYDYDGYNYLDYSADLFQAITDHYVQVLSCKQNCVTELASHPSREKPFEDFLPSHYNYLQFAYYNIGNYTQAIECAKTYLLFFPNDEVMRQNLAYYTAMLGEEEASSISPRENAQEYRRRSLLEKELLFFAYDIFGIPFVDPDSWTPEEVIPKRLQEKQKSERETAVRISQEIGNLMKEIETLVEEKTKESLDVSRLTREGGPLLYEGISLTMNSKVLNGSQRVVMDGVISEDECQELQRLTNAAATSGDGYRGQTSPHTPNEKFYGVTVLKALKLGQEGKVPLQSARMYYNVTEKVRRVMESYFRLDTPLYFSYSHLVCRTAIEESQAERKDSSHPVHVDNCILNAEALVCIKEPPAYTFRDYSAILYLNGDFDGGNFYFTELDAKTVTAEVQPQCGRAVGFSSGTENPHGVKAVTRGQRCAIALWFTLDPRHSERDRVQADDLVKMLFSPEEVDLPQEQPLPGQQGSPEPGEESLSDRGSLHKDEL
;
A
#
# COMPACT_ATOMS: atom_id res chain seq x y z
N MET A 1 60.33 11.43 28.35
CA MET A 1 59.37 11.26 29.47
C MET A 1 57.99 11.86 29.15
N ALA A 2 57.90 13.10 28.64
CA ALA A 2 56.62 13.73 28.30
C ALA A 2 55.72 13.02 27.25
N VAL A 3 56.28 12.24 26.32
CA VAL A 3 55.52 11.46 25.32
C VAL A 3 54.86 10.22 25.94
N SER A 4 55.48 9.65 26.98
CA SER A 4 54.95 8.51 27.72
C SER A 4 53.75 8.93 28.59
N GLU A 5 53.85 10.10 29.23
CA GLU A 5 52.77 10.67 30.05
C GLU A 5 51.55 11.04 29.22
N ARG A 6 51.71 11.58 28.00
CA ARG A 6 50.59 11.87 27.09
C ARG A 6 49.87 10.61 26.61
N ARG A 7 50.60 9.53 26.35
CA ARG A 7 50.00 8.23 25.99
C ARG A 7 49.29 7.58 27.18
N LEU A 8 49.85 7.72 28.39
CA LEU A 8 49.19 7.26 29.61
C LEU A 8 47.90 8.04 29.91
N LEU A 9 47.92 9.37 29.72
CA LEU A 9 46.73 10.21 29.86
C LEU A 9 45.67 9.89 28.81
N ALA A 10 46.06 9.68 27.55
CA ALA A 10 45.13 9.29 26.49
C ALA A 10 44.52 7.90 26.74
N ALA A 11 45.31 6.94 27.23
CA ALA A 11 44.81 5.63 27.64
C ALA A 11 43.88 5.70 28.86
N MET A 12 44.21 6.53 29.85
CA MET A 12 43.35 6.77 31.02
C MET A 12 42.05 7.46 30.65
N LEU A 13 42.08 8.42 29.72
CA LEU A 13 40.88 9.08 29.17
C LEU A 13 40.03 8.12 28.33
N ALA A 14 40.65 7.24 27.55
CA ALA A 14 39.93 6.21 26.79
C ALA A 14 39.30 5.15 27.72
N VAL A 15 39.99 4.75 28.79
CA VAL A 15 39.46 3.84 29.81
C VAL A 15 38.36 4.52 30.63
N ALA A 16 38.50 5.81 30.95
CA ALA A 16 37.47 6.58 31.63
C ALA A 16 36.24 6.81 30.73
N ALA A 17 36.43 7.05 29.43
CA ALA A 17 35.35 7.13 28.45
C ALA A 17 34.65 5.78 28.26
N ALA A 18 35.40 4.68 28.16
CA ALA A 18 34.85 3.33 28.08
C ALA A 18 34.13 2.90 29.38
N ALA A 19 34.63 3.34 30.54
CA ALA A 19 33.98 3.14 31.84
C ALA A 19 32.75 4.02 32.00
N ALA A 20 32.73 5.24 31.46
CA ALA A 20 31.56 6.12 31.42
C ALA A 20 30.49 5.61 30.44
N LEU A 21 30.89 5.03 29.30
CA LEU A 21 29.99 4.33 28.37
C LEU A 21 29.43 3.04 28.98
N ARG A 22 30.23 2.28 29.73
CA ARG A 22 29.75 1.13 30.51
C ARG A 22 28.83 1.55 31.64
N ALA A 23 29.17 2.61 32.40
CA ALA A 23 28.32 3.13 33.47
C ALA A 23 27.03 3.73 32.91
N ALA A 24 27.04 4.36 31.74
CA ALA A 24 25.83 4.81 31.04
C ALA A 24 24.99 3.63 30.51
N ALA A 25 25.63 2.54 30.10
CA ALA A 25 24.93 1.30 29.71
C ALA A 25 24.41 0.48 30.91
N GLU A 26 24.99 0.65 32.11
CA GLU A 26 24.64 -0.07 33.34
C GLU A 26 23.81 0.78 34.33
N SER A 27 23.53 2.07 34.04
CA SER A 27 22.75 2.98 34.89
C SER A 27 21.38 3.39 34.35
N GLU A 28 20.92 2.81 33.25
CA GLU A 28 19.50 2.89 32.90
C GLU A 28 18.70 1.96 33.83
N PRO A 29 17.66 2.47 34.52
CA PRO A 29 16.87 1.67 35.46
C PRO A 29 16.28 0.46 34.74
N GLY A 30 16.22 -0.66 35.46
CA GLY A 30 15.82 -1.98 34.96
C GLY A 30 14.62 -1.94 34.01
N TRP A 31 14.74 -2.69 32.92
CA TRP A 31 13.78 -2.85 31.84
C TRP A 31 12.40 -3.32 32.37
N ASP A 32 11.55 -2.35 32.71
CA ASP A 32 10.11 -2.52 32.90
C ASP A 32 9.37 -1.58 31.93
N VAL A 33 9.75 -1.69 30.65
CA VAL A 33 9.13 -0.91 29.59
C VAL A 33 7.94 -1.72 29.06
N ALA A 34 6.74 -1.33 29.49
CA ALA A 34 5.51 -1.87 28.93
C ALA A 34 5.51 -1.76 27.40
N ALA A 35 4.91 -2.75 26.74
CA ALA A 35 4.86 -2.80 25.28
C ALA A 35 4.23 -1.51 24.71
N PRO A 36 4.79 -0.93 23.62
CA PRO A 36 4.23 0.25 22.97
C PRO A 36 2.73 0.12 22.66
N ASP A 37 2.29 -1.07 22.24
CA ASP A 37 0.91 -1.39 21.88
C ASP A 37 -0.04 -1.24 23.07
N LEU A 38 0.35 -1.77 24.24
CA LEU A 38 -0.44 -1.63 25.47
C LEU A 38 -0.56 -0.16 25.88
N LEU A 39 0.56 0.57 25.85
CA LEU A 39 0.60 1.99 26.23
C LEU A 39 -0.22 2.85 25.27
N TYR A 40 -0.18 2.57 23.98
CA TYR A 40 -1.00 3.26 22.99
C TYR A 40 -2.50 2.98 23.19
N ALA A 41 -2.87 1.71 23.42
CA ALA A 41 -4.25 1.32 23.73
C ALA A 41 -4.77 1.97 25.02
N GLU A 42 -3.96 2.02 26.08
CA GLU A 42 -4.32 2.72 27.31
C GLU A 42 -4.44 4.24 27.12
N GLY A 43 -3.59 4.83 26.27
CA GLY A 43 -3.65 6.26 25.92
C GLY A 43 -4.92 6.61 25.14
N THR A 44 -5.31 5.81 24.15
CA THR A 44 -6.55 6.01 23.39
C THR A 44 -7.79 5.79 24.26
N ALA A 45 -7.77 4.79 25.15
CA ALA A 45 -8.84 4.58 26.12
C ALA A 45 -8.95 5.74 27.12
N ALA A 46 -7.83 6.32 27.57
CA ALA A 46 -7.84 7.52 28.42
C ALA A 46 -8.42 8.73 27.67
N TYR A 47 -8.12 8.86 26.37
CA TYR A 47 -8.66 9.93 25.52
C TYR A 47 -10.18 9.82 25.40
N ALA A 48 -10.71 8.62 25.17
CA ALA A 48 -12.14 8.37 25.10
C ALA A 48 -12.89 8.70 26.40
N ARG A 49 -12.21 8.58 27.57
CA ARG A 49 -12.77 8.95 28.87
C ARG A 49 -12.57 10.44 29.23
N GLY A 50 -11.87 11.22 28.43
CA GLY A 50 -11.51 12.60 28.74
C GLY A 50 -10.47 12.75 29.85
N ASP A 51 -9.71 11.68 30.16
CA ASP A 51 -8.63 11.68 31.14
C ASP A 51 -7.33 12.22 30.51
N TRP A 52 -7.23 13.55 30.39
CA TRP A 52 -6.11 14.21 29.72
C TRP A 52 -4.74 13.90 30.36
N PRO A 53 -4.58 13.87 31.70
CA PRO A 53 -3.33 13.43 32.32
C PRO A 53 -2.98 11.98 31.96
N GLY A 54 -3.96 11.07 31.93
CA GLY A 54 -3.78 9.68 31.51
C GLY A 54 -3.33 9.55 30.05
N VAL A 55 -3.89 10.35 29.13
CA VAL A 55 -3.44 10.40 27.73
C VAL A 55 -1.98 10.80 27.65
N VAL A 56 -1.59 11.90 28.30
CA VAL A 56 -0.20 12.38 28.28
C VAL A 56 0.76 11.33 28.82
N LEU A 57 0.42 10.73 29.96
CA LEU A 57 1.26 9.69 30.58
C LEU A 57 1.49 8.52 29.64
N ASN A 58 0.42 7.96 29.07
CA ASN A 58 0.49 6.74 28.29
C ASN A 58 1.04 6.98 26.88
N MET A 59 0.65 8.06 26.19
CA MET A 59 1.18 8.38 24.86
C MET A 59 2.66 8.76 24.89
N GLU A 60 3.11 9.56 25.88
CA GLU A 60 4.55 9.83 26.02
C GLU A 60 5.34 8.54 26.35
N ARG A 61 4.79 7.66 27.20
CA ARG A 61 5.42 6.35 27.49
C ARG A 61 5.47 5.47 26.25
N ALA A 62 4.43 5.47 25.42
CA ALA A 62 4.38 4.71 24.17
C ALA A 62 5.48 5.17 23.20
N LEU A 63 5.63 6.49 23.01
CA LEU A 63 6.71 7.08 22.20
C LEU A 63 8.10 6.72 22.73
N ARG A 64 8.33 6.88 24.05
CA ARG A 64 9.61 6.50 24.68
C ARG A 64 9.89 5.00 24.56
N SER A 65 8.87 4.16 24.74
CA SER A 65 8.97 2.70 24.62
C SER A 65 9.36 2.29 23.20
N ARG A 66 8.72 2.88 22.18
CA ARG A 66 9.07 2.64 20.76
C ARG A 66 10.50 3.08 20.46
N ALA A 67 10.90 4.28 20.90
CA ALA A 67 12.26 4.77 20.71
C ALA A 67 13.30 3.88 21.40
N ALA A 68 13.03 3.42 22.63
CA ALA A 68 13.89 2.51 23.36
C ALA A 68 14.01 1.14 22.66
N LEU A 69 12.91 0.63 22.09
CA LEU A 69 12.91 -0.61 21.31
C LEU A 69 13.76 -0.48 20.04
N ARG A 70 13.59 0.63 19.29
CA ARG A 70 14.42 0.93 18.11
C ARG A 70 15.90 1.02 18.50
N ALA A 71 16.23 1.73 19.58
CA ALA A 71 17.59 1.88 20.09
C ALA A 71 18.20 0.54 20.57
N LEU A 72 17.41 -0.32 21.22
CA LEU A 72 17.84 -1.69 21.58
C LEU A 72 18.18 -2.50 20.33
N ARG A 73 17.28 -2.52 19.33
CA ARG A 73 17.48 -3.26 18.08
C ARG A 73 18.74 -2.79 17.36
N LEU A 74 18.90 -1.49 17.20
CA LEU A 74 20.07 -0.87 16.59
C LEU A 74 21.35 -1.24 17.34
N ARG A 75 21.41 -0.99 18.65
CA ARG A 75 22.58 -1.30 19.49
C ARG A 75 22.95 -2.78 19.40
N CYS A 76 21.98 -3.68 19.45
CA CYS A 76 22.24 -5.11 19.33
C CYS A 76 22.80 -5.49 17.97
N ARG A 77 22.22 -4.97 16.88
CA ARG A 77 22.67 -5.29 15.52
C ARG A 77 24.04 -4.74 15.21
N THR A 78 24.29 -3.48 15.52
CA THR A 78 25.60 -2.85 15.33
C THR A 78 26.67 -3.54 16.18
N ARG A 79 26.41 -3.75 17.48
CA ARG A 79 27.37 -4.41 18.38
C ARG A 79 27.70 -5.83 17.93
N CYS A 80 26.69 -6.64 17.60
CA CYS A 80 26.92 -8.01 17.13
C CYS A 80 27.65 -8.04 15.79
N ALA A 81 27.42 -7.07 14.90
CA ALA A 81 28.16 -6.96 13.64
C ALA A 81 29.64 -6.60 13.86
N THR A 82 29.93 -5.69 14.81
CA THR A 82 31.30 -5.27 15.14
C THR A 82 32.08 -6.35 15.91
N GLU A 83 31.45 -7.05 16.87
CA GLU A 83 32.09 -8.12 17.65
C GLU A 83 32.32 -9.39 16.82
N LEU A 84 31.48 -9.63 15.81
CA LEU A 84 31.54 -10.81 14.93
C LEU A 84 31.51 -10.39 13.46
N PRO A 85 32.61 -9.80 12.93
CA PRO A 85 32.72 -9.51 11.51
C PRO A 85 32.59 -10.80 10.68
N TRP A 86 32.08 -10.69 9.46
CA TRP A 86 31.91 -11.81 8.54
C TRP A 86 33.23 -12.53 8.21
N ALA A 87 34.38 -11.86 8.40
CA ALA A 87 35.71 -12.41 8.24
C ALA A 87 36.60 -12.07 9.47
N PRO A 88 36.66 -12.94 10.50
CA PRO A 88 37.73 -12.85 11.48
C PRO A 88 38.99 -13.45 10.85
N ASP A 89 39.99 -12.60 10.59
CA ASP A 89 41.37 -12.91 10.16
C ASP A 89 41.52 -13.65 8.81
N LEU A 90 41.56 -12.87 7.72
CA LEU A 90 42.13 -13.26 6.42
C LEU A 90 43.67 -13.07 6.40
N ASP A 91 44.37 -13.39 7.48
CA ASP A 91 45.85 -13.39 7.51
C ASP A 91 46.47 -14.68 6.92
N LEU A 92 45.68 -15.45 6.19
CA LEU A 92 46.17 -16.51 5.33
C LEU A 92 45.70 -16.17 3.92
N ASP A 93 46.54 -15.46 3.18
CA ASP A 93 46.48 -15.44 1.71
C ASP A 93 46.18 -16.89 1.26
N PRO A 94 45.09 -17.14 0.52
CA PRO A 94 44.96 -18.41 -0.15
C PRO A 94 46.10 -18.45 -1.16
N ASP A 95 47.12 -19.27 -0.87
CA ASP A 95 48.09 -19.68 -1.87
C ASP A 95 47.29 -20.04 -3.14
N PRO A 96 47.55 -19.39 -4.29
CA PRO A 96 46.81 -19.63 -5.52
C PRO A 96 46.75 -21.12 -5.91
N SER A 97 47.68 -21.93 -5.40
CA SER A 97 47.73 -23.39 -5.57
C SER A 97 46.69 -24.19 -4.77
N LEU A 98 46.07 -23.64 -3.72
CA LEU A 98 45.03 -24.29 -2.90
C LEU A 98 43.60 -23.97 -3.33
N SER A 99 43.43 -23.04 -4.26
CA SER A 99 42.12 -22.61 -4.80
C SER A 99 41.40 -23.67 -5.65
N GLN A 100 42.03 -24.82 -5.90
CA GLN A 100 41.49 -25.93 -6.67
C GLN A 100 41.21 -27.19 -5.83
N ASP A 101 41.41 -27.15 -4.51
CA ASP A 101 41.11 -28.29 -3.63
C ASP A 101 39.64 -28.23 -3.17
N PRO A 102 38.79 -29.23 -3.51
CA PRO A 102 37.40 -29.30 -3.05
C PRO A 102 37.25 -29.21 -1.52
N GLY A 103 38.28 -29.62 -0.77
CA GLY A 103 38.30 -29.50 0.68
C GLY A 103 38.34 -28.04 1.16
N ALA A 104 39.08 -27.16 0.47
CA ALA A 104 39.21 -25.76 0.84
C ALA A 104 37.89 -24.98 0.68
N ALA A 105 37.09 -25.31 -0.35
CA ALA A 105 35.77 -24.72 -0.57
C ALA A 105 34.78 -25.08 0.55
N ALA A 106 34.70 -26.35 0.95
CA ALA A 106 33.82 -26.79 2.04
C ALA A 106 34.20 -26.14 3.38
N LEU A 107 35.49 -25.92 3.64
CA LEU A 107 35.97 -25.19 4.81
C LEU A 107 35.57 -23.70 4.79
N HIS A 108 35.50 -23.07 3.61
CA HIS A 108 35.04 -21.70 3.47
C HIS A 108 33.54 -21.56 3.80
N ASP A 109 32.70 -22.44 3.26
CA ASP A 109 31.25 -22.46 3.52
C ASP A 109 30.97 -22.65 5.02
N LEU A 110 31.65 -23.60 5.66
CA LEU A 110 31.50 -23.86 7.10
C LEU A 110 31.94 -22.65 7.95
N ARG A 111 32.95 -21.89 7.53
CA ARG A 111 33.36 -20.66 8.22
C ARG A 111 32.30 -19.57 8.08
N PHE A 112 31.74 -19.39 6.89
CA PHE A 112 30.67 -18.43 6.64
C PHE A 112 29.42 -18.74 7.48
N PHE A 113 28.87 -19.96 7.37
CA PHE A 113 27.71 -20.35 8.17
C PHE A 113 28.01 -20.39 9.68
N GLY A 114 29.26 -20.68 10.07
CA GLY A 114 29.73 -20.53 11.43
C GLY A 114 29.64 -19.09 11.94
N ALA A 115 29.97 -18.10 11.11
CA ALA A 115 29.81 -16.69 11.43
C ALA A 115 28.32 -16.29 11.53
N VAL A 116 27.47 -16.77 10.59
CA VAL A 116 26.00 -16.58 10.64
C VAL A 116 25.44 -17.07 11.98
N LEU A 117 25.77 -18.29 12.39
CA LEU A 117 25.27 -18.90 13.63
C LEU A 117 25.71 -18.11 14.88
N ARG A 118 26.96 -17.63 14.91
CA ARG A 118 27.45 -16.81 16.03
C ARG A 118 26.74 -15.45 16.09
N ARG A 119 26.54 -14.80 14.94
CA ARG A 119 25.81 -13.52 14.86
C ARG A 119 24.35 -13.68 15.29
N ALA A 120 23.68 -14.75 14.84
CA ALA A 120 22.33 -15.09 15.28
C ALA A 120 22.24 -15.36 16.79
N ALA A 121 23.20 -16.09 17.36
CA ALA A 121 23.28 -16.32 18.80
C ALA A 121 23.50 -15.03 19.60
N CYS A 122 24.37 -14.14 19.11
CA CYS A 122 24.58 -12.81 19.70
C CYS A 122 23.29 -11.99 19.71
N LEU A 123 22.59 -11.91 18.57
CA LEU A 123 21.33 -11.17 18.46
C LEU A 123 20.24 -11.72 19.38
N ARG A 124 20.07 -13.05 19.42
CA ARG A 124 19.10 -13.70 20.31
C ARG A 124 19.37 -13.39 21.78
N ARG A 125 20.65 -13.38 22.19
CA ARG A 125 21.05 -13.03 23.56
C ARG A 125 20.83 -11.55 23.86
N CYS A 126 21.09 -10.67 22.90
CA CYS A 126 21.01 -9.22 23.08
C CYS A 126 19.56 -8.71 23.08
N LEU A 127 18.72 -9.23 22.18
CA LEU A 127 17.32 -8.82 22.04
C LEU A 127 16.39 -9.46 23.07
N GLY A 128 16.75 -10.59 23.67
CA GLY A 128 15.90 -11.26 24.66
C GLY A 128 14.65 -11.93 24.05
N PRO A 129 13.63 -12.26 24.86
CA PRO A 129 12.44 -12.99 24.40
C PRO A 129 11.54 -12.16 23.46
N PRO A 130 11.00 -12.75 22.37
CA PRO A 130 10.22 -12.03 21.35
C PRO A 130 8.97 -11.29 21.88
N SER A 131 8.33 -11.81 22.93
CA SER A 131 7.07 -11.31 23.47
C SER A 131 7.17 -9.91 24.10
N ALA A 132 8.37 -9.41 24.38
CA ALA A 132 8.58 -8.06 24.95
C ALA A 132 8.64 -6.95 23.87
N HIS A 133 8.62 -7.32 22.58
CA HIS A 133 9.06 -6.45 21.48
C HIS A 133 8.16 -6.49 20.24
N MET A 134 6.94 -7.03 20.37
CA MET A 134 5.99 -7.06 19.26
C MET A 134 5.28 -5.72 19.17
N LEU A 135 5.51 -5.03 18.06
CA LEU A 135 4.73 -3.90 17.59
C LEU A 135 3.95 -4.44 16.40
N SER A 136 2.62 -4.36 16.46
CA SER A 136 1.79 -4.72 15.30
C SER A 136 2.10 -3.78 14.12
N GLU A 137 2.04 -4.30 12.90
CA GLU A 137 2.28 -3.50 11.68
C GLU A 137 1.33 -2.30 11.60
N GLU A 138 0.07 -2.49 11.99
CA GLU A 138 -0.94 -1.43 12.10
C GLU A 138 -0.50 -0.31 13.04
N LEU A 139 0.06 -0.66 14.19
CA LEU A 139 0.53 0.34 15.14
C LEU A 139 1.82 1.01 14.68
N ASP A 140 2.72 0.28 14.03
CA ASP A 140 3.92 0.88 13.42
C ASP A 140 3.52 1.93 12.36
N LEU A 141 2.47 1.67 11.58
CA LEU A 141 1.88 2.66 10.67
C LEU A 141 1.33 3.88 11.41
N GLU A 142 0.61 3.70 12.53
CA GLU A 142 0.08 4.82 13.32
C GLU A 142 1.20 5.70 13.90
N PHE A 143 2.29 5.10 14.37
CA PHE A 143 3.44 5.87 14.79
C PHE A 143 4.17 6.53 13.61
N ASN A 144 4.26 5.89 12.44
CA ASN A 144 4.85 6.49 11.24
C ASN A 144 4.02 7.68 10.74
N LYS A 145 2.70 7.63 10.89
CA LYS A 145 1.78 8.76 10.68
C LYS A 145 1.83 9.80 11.80
N ARG A 146 2.64 9.60 12.83
CA ARG A 146 2.76 10.50 13.99
C ARG A 146 1.44 10.66 14.76
N SER A 147 0.51 9.70 14.67
CA SER A 147 -0.80 9.72 15.35
C SER A 147 -0.76 10.01 16.87
N PRO A 148 0.22 9.51 17.66
CA PRO A 148 0.31 9.86 19.08
C PRO A 148 0.33 11.37 19.35
N TYR A 149 0.92 12.17 18.46
CA TYR A 149 0.99 13.62 18.63
C TYR A 149 -0.37 14.30 18.41
N ASN A 150 -1.25 13.72 17.61
CA ASN A 150 -2.63 14.21 17.46
C ASN A 150 -3.42 14.06 18.78
N TYR A 151 -3.20 12.98 19.53
CA TYR A 151 -3.77 12.82 20.87
C TYR A 151 -3.11 13.74 21.88
N LEU A 152 -1.78 13.83 21.85
CA LEU A 152 -1.00 14.65 22.79
C LEU A 152 -1.32 16.13 22.66
N GLN A 153 -1.52 16.67 21.46
CA GLN A 153 -1.79 18.10 21.29
C GLN A 153 -3.10 18.52 22.00
N VAL A 154 -4.16 17.72 21.86
CA VAL A 154 -5.44 17.97 22.55
C VAL A 154 -5.25 17.83 24.05
N ALA A 155 -4.60 16.77 24.50
CA ALA A 155 -4.41 16.53 25.93
C ALA A 155 -3.59 17.65 26.60
N TYR A 156 -2.51 18.11 25.96
CA TYR A 156 -1.69 19.23 26.42
C TYR A 156 -2.47 20.54 26.46
N PHE A 157 -3.28 20.81 25.44
CA PHE A 157 -4.13 21.98 25.40
C PHE A 157 -5.12 21.98 26.57
N LYS A 158 -5.78 20.83 26.84
CA LYS A 158 -6.76 20.69 27.93
C LYS A 158 -6.15 20.82 29.33
N ILE A 159 -4.86 20.55 29.51
CA ILE A 159 -4.13 20.76 30.78
C ILE A 159 -3.32 22.07 30.82
N ASN A 160 -3.58 23.00 29.89
CA ASN A 160 -2.96 24.32 29.80
C ASN A 160 -1.43 24.29 29.62
N LYS A 161 -0.90 23.30 28.90
CA LYS A 161 0.53 23.21 28.50
C LYS A 161 0.69 23.59 27.03
N LEU A 162 0.52 24.88 26.74
CA LEU A 162 0.44 25.40 25.37
C LEU A 162 1.70 25.10 24.52
N GLU A 163 2.91 25.34 25.04
CA GLU A 163 4.16 25.04 24.32
C GLU A 163 4.21 23.59 23.82
N LYS A 164 3.85 22.63 24.70
CA LYS A 164 3.85 21.20 24.34
C LYS A 164 2.71 20.86 23.38
N ALA A 165 1.56 21.51 23.49
CA ALA A 165 0.45 21.33 22.57
C ALA A 165 0.83 21.76 21.15
N VAL A 166 1.47 22.92 21.02
CA VAL A 166 1.94 23.46 19.73
C VAL A 166 3.00 22.57 19.11
N ALA A 167 4.00 22.14 19.88
CA ALA A 167 5.03 21.24 19.38
C ALA A 167 4.45 19.89 18.91
N ALA A 168 3.50 19.30 19.65
CA ALA A 168 2.82 18.08 19.24
C ALA A 168 1.97 18.28 17.97
N ALA A 169 1.19 19.36 17.91
CA ALA A 169 0.38 19.69 16.73
C ALA A 169 1.26 19.89 15.48
N HIS A 170 2.36 20.63 15.61
CA HIS A 170 3.32 20.87 14.52
C HIS A 170 3.97 19.55 14.07
N THR A 171 4.39 18.71 15.01
CA THR A 171 4.97 17.38 14.72
C THR A 171 4.01 16.50 13.92
N PHE A 172 2.73 16.45 14.30
CA PHE A 172 1.70 15.70 13.56
C PHE A 172 1.45 16.30 12.17
N PHE A 173 1.33 17.63 12.08
CA PHE A 173 1.07 18.34 10.81
C PHE A 173 2.20 18.16 9.80
N VAL A 174 3.47 18.19 10.25
CA VAL A 174 4.61 17.89 9.37
C VAL A 174 4.44 16.51 8.75
N GLY A 175 4.02 15.51 9.53
CA GLY A 175 3.69 14.15 9.08
C GLY A 175 2.48 14.05 8.15
N ASN A 176 1.52 14.98 8.28
CA ASN A 176 0.22 14.93 7.61
C ASN A 176 -0.20 16.33 7.11
N PRO A 177 0.48 16.88 6.08
CA PRO A 177 0.24 18.26 5.64
C PRO A 177 -1.18 18.55 5.15
N GLU A 178 -1.87 17.53 4.65
CA GLU A 178 -3.25 17.61 4.14
C GLU A 178 -4.33 17.53 5.24
N HIS A 179 -3.93 17.38 6.51
CA HIS A 179 -4.89 17.28 7.62
C HIS A 179 -5.49 18.65 7.98
N MET A 180 -6.64 18.97 7.35
CA MET A 180 -7.32 20.27 7.45
C MET A 180 -7.60 20.73 8.89
N GLU A 181 -8.09 19.84 9.76
CA GLU A 181 -8.37 20.22 11.16
C GLU A 181 -7.10 20.59 11.93
N MET A 182 -5.96 19.98 11.61
CA MET A 182 -4.71 20.27 12.30
C MET A 182 -4.16 21.63 11.85
N ARG A 183 -4.33 21.95 10.56
CA ARG A 183 -4.01 23.28 10.02
C ARG A 183 -4.78 24.37 10.77
N GLN A 184 -6.08 24.18 10.96
CA GLN A 184 -6.93 25.10 11.74
C GLN A 184 -6.48 25.21 13.21
N ASN A 185 -6.11 24.09 13.84
CA ASN A 185 -5.59 24.11 15.21
C ASN A 185 -4.27 24.89 15.33
N LEU A 186 -3.37 24.74 14.36
CA LEU A 186 -2.11 25.50 14.32
C LEU A 186 -2.35 27.00 14.11
N ASP A 187 -3.23 27.37 13.19
CA ASP A 187 -3.63 28.76 12.96
C ASP A 187 -4.23 29.36 14.25
N TYR A 188 -5.08 28.59 14.94
CA TYR A 188 -5.63 29.00 16.23
C TYR A 188 -4.52 29.21 17.27
N TYR A 189 -3.58 28.26 17.40
CA TYR A 189 -2.46 28.39 18.34
C TYR A 189 -1.57 29.60 18.08
N GLN A 190 -1.35 29.98 16.81
CA GLN A 190 -0.59 31.19 16.45
C GLN A 190 -1.23 32.47 17.00
N THR A 191 -2.56 32.51 17.16
CA THR A 191 -3.28 33.68 17.68
C THR A 191 -3.33 33.77 19.20
N MET A 192 -2.92 32.72 19.93
CA MET A 192 -3.02 32.69 21.38
C MET A 192 -1.90 33.44 22.08
N SER A 193 -2.26 34.22 23.10
CA SER A 193 -1.28 34.87 23.98
C SER A 193 -0.44 33.84 24.75
N GLY A 194 0.87 33.89 24.58
CA GLY A 194 1.82 33.00 25.28
C GLY A 194 2.46 31.93 24.40
N VAL A 195 1.99 31.76 23.16
CA VAL A 195 2.65 30.92 22.14
C VAL A 195 3.73 31.74 21.42
N LYS A 196 4.91 31.14 21.23
CA LYS A 196 6.04 31.72 20.50
C LYS A 196 6.29 30.96 19.21
N GLU A 197 6.93 31.61 18.25
CA GLU A 197 7.36 30.96 17.00
C GLU A 197 8.27 29.74 17.25
N ALA A 198 9.12 29.81 18.28
CA ALA A 198 9.99 28.70 18.70
C ALA A 198 9.24 27.46 19.22
N ASP A 199 7.94 27.57 19.53
CA ASP A 199 7.14 26.44 20.01
C ASP A 199 6.71 25.52 18.83
N PHE A 200 6.74 26.03 17.59
CA PHE A 200 6.45 25.30 16.35
C PHE A 200 7.67 24.49 15.90
N ARG A 201 8.03 23.49 16.70
CA ARG A 201 9.14 22.56 16.39
C ARG A 201 8.64 21.17 16.09
N ASP A 202 9.28 20.50 15.14
CA ASP A 202 9.07 19.07 14.89
C ASP A 202 9.90 18.26 15.90
N LEU A 203 9.22 17.49 16.75
CA LEU A 203 9.82 16.65 17.78
C LEU A 203 10.47 15.38 17.19
N GLU A 204 10.17 15.04 15.94
CA GLU A 204 10.75 13.91 15.21
C GLU A 204 11.60 14.35 14.00
N ALA A 205 12.13 15.57 14.05
CA ALA A 205 13.04 16.07 13.02
C ALA A 205 14.29 15.18 12.94
N LYS A 206 14.57 14.63 11.75
CA LYS A 206 15.80 13.85 11.52
C LYS A 206 17.02 14.81 11.48
N PRO A 207 18.09 14.57 12.25
CA PRO A 207 19.24 15.50 12.36
C PRO A 207 19.88 15.85 11.01
N HIS A 208 20.18 14.84 10.18
CA HIS A 208 20.79 15.04 8.87
C HIS A 208 19.95 15.94 7.95
N MET A 209 18.63 15.76 7.98
CA MET A 209 17.69 16.54 7.17
C MET A 209 17.52 17.96 7.70
N HIS A 210 17.54 18.14 9.02
CA HIS A 210 17.49 19.45 9.66
C HIS A 210 18.70 20.31 9.25
N GLU A 211 19.90 19.77 9.44
CA GLU A 211 21.16 20.42 9.08
C GLU A 211 21.26 20.70 7.57
N PHE A 212 20.84 19.75 6.73
CA PHE A 212 20.84 19.93 5.28
C PHE A 212 19.96 21.11 4.86
N ARG A 213 18.72 21.15 5.34
CA ARG A 213 17.77 22.22 4.98
C ARG A 213 18.24 23.59 5.47
N LEU A 214 18.84 23.65 6.66
CA LEU A 214 19.41 24.88 7.20
C LEU A 214 20.61 25.34 6.36
N GLY A 215 21.52 24.42 6.03
CA GLY A 215 22.67 24.69 5.15
C GLY A 215 22.26 25.18 3.76
N VAL A 216 21.29 24.53 3.12
CA VAL A 216 20.75 24.95 1.80
C VAL A 216 20.07 26.31 1.88
N ARG A 217 19.34 26.61 2.96
CA ARG A 217 18.73 27.94 3.16
C ARG A 217 19.80 29.02 3.26
N LEU A 218 20.81 28.83 4.11
CA LEU A 218 21.91 29.79 4.28
C LEU A 218 22.73 29.97 2.99
N TYR A 219 22.94 28.88 2.24
CA TYR A 219 23.54 28.93 0.91
C TYR A 219 22.69 29.79 -0.05
N SER A 220 21.37 29.60 -0.06
CA SER A 220 20.43 30.37 -0.89
C SER A 220 20.32 31.84 -0.48
N GLU A 221 20.61 32.16 0.78
CA GLU A 221 20.72 33.53 1.32
C GLU A 221 22.10 34.17 1.08
N GLU A 222 22.95 33.55 0.25
CA GLU A 222 24.31 34.01 -0.08
C GLU A 222 25.25 34.13 1.15
N LYS A 223 25.06 33.27 2.16
CA LYS A 223 25.91 33.18 3.37
C LYS A 223 26.72 31.88 3.39
N PRO A 224 27.69 31.69 2.48
CA PRO A 224 28.40 30.41 2.35
C PRO A 224 29.25 30.07 3.58
N GLN A 225 29.78 31.07 4.31
CA GLN A 225 30.55 30.85 5.53
C GLN A 225 29.73 30.18 6.65
N GLU A 226 28.45 30.54 6.76
CA GLU A 226 27.53 29.93 7.73
C GLU A 226 26.93 28.62 7.19
N ALA A 227 26.77 28.50 5.86
CA ALA A 227 26.20 27.30 5.24
C ALA A 227 27.11 26.06 5.33
N VAL A 228 28.43 26.23 5.12
CA VAL A 228 29.41 25.12 5.13
C VAL A 228 29.33 24.25 6.40
N PRO A 229 29.38 24.78 7.64
CA PRO A 229 29.34 23.92 8.83
C PRO A 229 28.04 23.11 8.94
N HIS A 230 26.90 23.67 8.53
CA HIS A 230 25.63 22.96 8.52
C HIS A 230 25.57 21.87 7.44
N LEU A 231 26.10 22.14 6.23
CA LEU A 231 26.16 21.13 5.17
C LEU A 231 27.13 19.98 5.49
N GLU A 232 28.26 20.26 6.16
CA GLU A 232 29.18 19.22 6.63
C GLU A 232 28.57 18.40 7.78
N ALA A 233 27.89 19.04 8.73
CA ALA A 233 27.16 18.36 9.78
C ALA A 233 26.06 17.46 9.20
N ALA A 234 25.32 17.95 8.21
CA ALA A 234 24.30 17.19 7.49
C ALA A 234 24.86 15.91 6.87
N LEU A 235 26.04 16.01 6.22
CA LEU A 235 26.69 14.87 5.61
C LEU A 235 27.19 13.85 6.64
N GLN A 236 27.75 14.31 7.77
CA GLN A 236 28.16 13.42 8.86
C GLN A 236 26.98 12.65 9.44
N GLU A 237 25.90 13.38 9.77
CA GLU A 237 24.66 12.79 10.29
C GLU A 237 23.96 11.89 9.26
N TYR A 238 24.09 12.17 7.95
CA TYR A 238 23.55 11.31 6.89
C TYR A 238 24.16 9.91 6.94
N PHE A 239 25.49 9.80 7.05
CA PHE A 239 26.14 8.47 7.12
C PHE A 239 25.81 7.72 8.41
N VAL A 240 25.62 8.44 9.53
CA VAL A 240 25.11 7.83 10.77
C VAL A 240 23.71 7.26 10.52
N ALA A 241 22.80 8.07 9.97
CA ALA A 241 21.43 7.66 9.70
C ALA A 241 21.33 6.52 8.65
N ASP A 242 22.22 6.48 7.65
CA ASP A 242 22.37 5.38 6.69
C ASP A 242 22.74 4.07 7.38
N GLU A 243 23.79 4.06 8.21
CA GLU A 243 24.17 2.86 8.94
C GLU A 243 23.08 2.40 9.93
N GLU A 244 22.38 3.32 10.57
CA GLU A 244 21.24 2.99 11.45
C GLU A 244 20.08 2.35 10.68
N CYS A 245 19.67 2.94 9.55
CA CYS A 245 18.62 2.40 8.70
C CYS A 245 18.98 1.00 8.19
N ARG A 246 20.22 0.85 7.70
CA ARG A 246 20.71 -0.42 7.15
C ARG A 246 20.83 -1.51 8.19
N ALA A 247 21.21 -1.18 9.42
CA ALA A 247 21.15 -2.11 10.55
C ALA A 247 19.70 -2.50 10.85
N LEU A 248 18.73 -1.59 10.70
CA LEU A 248 17.32 -1.88 10.95
C LEU A 248 16.66 -2.80 9.89
N CYS A 249 17.28 -2.98 8.72
CA CYS A 249 16.80 -3.89 7.67
C CYS A 249 16.98 -5.39 7.94
N GLU A 250 17.80 -5.81 8.90
CA GLU A 250 18.04 -7.23 9.23
C GLU A 250 16.91 -7.84 10.08
N GLY A 251 15.66 -7.50 9.72
CA GLY A 251 14.41 -7.87 10.38
C GLY A 251 13.94 -9.29 10.09
N PRO A 252 12.79 -9.70 10.66
CA PRO A 252 12.12 -10.92 10.24
C PRO A 252 11.77 -10.86 8.74
N TYR A 253 11.69 -12.03 8.10
CA TYR A 253 11.21 -12.12 6.72
C TYR A 253 9.75 -11.68 6.69
N ASP A 254 9.42 -10.79 5.76
CA ASP A 254 8.06 -10.35 5.54
C ASP A 254 7.53 -11.07 4.31
N TYR A 255 6.51 -11.90 4.50
CA TYR A 255 5.89 -12.59 3.38
C TYR A 255 4.96 -11.59 2.72
N ASP A 256 5.37 -11.03 1.57
CA ASP A 256 4.54 -10.14 0.76
C ASP A 256 3.16 -10.77 0.46
N GLY A 257 2.17 -10.54 1.33
CA GLY A 257 0.75 -10.87 1.15
C GLY A 257 0.35 -12.35 1.00
N TYR A 258 1.26 -13.29 0.78
CA TYR A 258 0.95 -14.71 0.53
C TYR A 258 1.07 -15.56 1.79
N ASN A 259 0.25 -15.22 2.79
CA ASN A 259 0.12 -16.05 3.97
C ASN A 259 -0.93 -17.16 3.75
N TYR A 260 -0.75 -18.00 2.72
CA TYR A 260 -1.53 -19.24 2.57
C TYR A 260 -0.71 -20.31 1.85
N LEU A 261 -0.27 -21.31 2.64
CA LEU A 261 -0.07 -22.71 2.27
C LEU A 261 0.74 -22.96 0.97
N ASP A 262 2.02 -23.33 1.15
CA ASP A 262 2.97 -23.90 0.15
C ASP A 262 4.26 -23.08 -0.09
N TYR A 263 4.79 -22.38 0.91
CA TYR A 263 6.21 -21.96 0.88
C TYR A 263 7.12 -23.19 1.14
N SER A 264 7.44 -23.93 0.08
CA SER A 264 8.41 -25.04 0.10
C SER A 264 9.74 -24.61 -0.53
N ALA A 265 10.37 -23.57 0.01
CA ALA A 265 11.70 -23.16 -0.42
C ALA A 265 12.77 -24.16 0.09
N ASP A 266 13.70 -24.54 -0.78
CA ASP A 266 14.92 -25.21 -0.34
C ASP A 266 15.83 -24.23 0.45
N LEU A 267 16.96 -24.73 0.98
CA LEU A 267 17.88 -23.92 1.79
C LEU A 267 18.33 -22.64 1.07
N PHE A 268 18.69 -22.73 -0.21
CA PHE A 268 19.25 -21.61 -0.95
C PHE A 268 18.17 -20.65 -1.43
N GLN A 269 16.99 -21.15 -1.79
CA GLN A 269 15.82 -20.31 -2.05
C GLN A 269 15.45 -19.50 -0.79
N ALA A 270 15.38 -20.15 0.37
CA ALA A 270 15.05 -19.45 1.62
C ALA A 270 16.09 -18.39 2.03
N ILE A 271 17.38 -18.68 1.82
CA ILE A 271 18.45 -17.70 2.06
C ILE A 271 18.35 -16.55 1.04
N THR A 272 18.11 -16.86 -0.23
CA THR A 272 18.04 -15.87 -1.32
C THR A 272 16.88 -14.92 -1.11
N ASP A 273 15.67 -15.43 -0.92
CA ASP A 273 14.46 -14.63 -0.74
C ASP A 273 14.62 -13.66 0.44
N HIS A 274 15.09 -14.17 1.59
CA HIS A 274 15.31 -13.35 2.77
C HIS A 274 16.45 -12.32 2.57
N TYR A 275 17.56 -12.72 1.96
CA TYR A 275 18.69 -11.83 1.76
C TYR A 275 18.39 -10.74 0.74
N VAL A 276 17.64 -11.05 -0.33
CA VAL A 276 17.16 -10.07 -1.31
C VAL A 276 16.22 -9.05 -0.65
N GLN A 277 15.32 -9.48 0.24
CA GLN A 277 14.51 -8.53 1.04
C GLN A 277 15.40 -7.59 1.87
N VAL A 278 16.40 -8.14 2.57
CA VAL A 278 17.32 -7.33 3.38
C VAL A 278 18.11 -6.35 2.52
N LEU A 279 18.62 -6.79 1.36
CA LEU A 279 19.35 -5.92 0.41
C LEU A 279 18.45 -4.83 -0.17
N SER A 280 17.22 -5.18 -0.56
CA SER A 280 16.23 -4.25 -1.09
C SER A 280 15.89 -3.16 -0.05
N CYS A 281 15.65 -3.56 1.22
CA CYS A 281 15.49 -2.61 2.32
C CYS A 281 16.72 -1.70 2.49
N LYS A 282 17.94 -2.27 2.46
CA LYS A 282 19.19 -1.52 2.62
C LYS A 282 19.41 -0.51 1.49
N GLN A 283 19.00 -0.81 0.26
CA GLN A 283 19.03 0.14 -0.86
C GLN A 283 17.93 1.21 -0.72
N ASN A 284 16.74 0.84 -0.23
CA ASN A 284 15.65 1.79 0.00
C ASN A 284 15.91 2.79 1.14
N CYS A 285 16.93 2.58 1.98
CA CYS A 285 17.36 3.57 2.97
C CYS A 285 17.69 4.94 2.33
N VAL A 286 18.21 4.96 1.09
CA VAL A 286 18.47 6.21 0.35
C VAL A 286 17.20 7.03 0.20
N THR A 287 16.12 6.36 -0.22
CA THR A 287 14.79 6.96 -0.37
C THR A 287 14.24 7.42 0.98
N GLU A 288 14.35 6.62 2.04
CA GLU A 288 13.83 6.96 3.37
C GLU A 288 14.56 8.16 4.00
N LEU A 289 15.87 8.27 3.79
CA LEU A 289 16.70 9.36 4.29
C LEU A 289 16.53 10.64 3.49
N ALA A 290 16.25 10.52 2.18
CA ALA A 290 15.90 11.62 1.30
C ALA A 290 14.42 12.06 1.42
N SER A 291 13.57 11.27 2.08
CA SER A 291 12.16 11.61 2.27
C SER A 291 11.97 12.64 3.38
N HIS A 292 11.12 13.63 3.11
CA HIS A 292 10.68 14.58 4.12
C HIS A 292 9.14 14.63 4.13
N PRO A 293 8.48 14.52 5.29
CA PRO A 293 7.01 14.43 5.36
C PRO A 293 6.23 15.56 4.66
N SER A 294 6.81 16.76 4.56
CA SER A 294 6.21 17.90 3.84
C SER A 294 6.44 17.91 2.32
N ARG A 295 6.97 16.83 1.73
CA ARG A 295 7.23 16.70 0.29
C ARG A 295 6.65 15.39 -0.20
N GLU A 296 5.93 15.43 -1.32
CA GLU A 296 5.39 14.22 -1.96
C GLU A 296 6.49 13.30 -2.51
N LYS A 297 7.55 13.91 -3.05
CA LYS A 297 8.70 13.18 -3.60
C LYS A 297 9.95 13.37 -2.74
N PRO A 298 10.72 12.29 -2.49
CA PRO A 298 12.04 12.36 -1.89
C PRO A 298 12.96 13.31 -2.68
N PHE A 299 14.00 13.82 -2.02
CA PHE A 299 15.05 14.56 -2.73
C PHE A 299 15.79 13.60 -3.68
N GLU A 300 15.81 13.94 -4.97
CA GLU A 300 16.58 13.19 -5.96
C GLU A 300 18.08 13.32 -5.66
N ASP A 301 18.80 12.21 -5.77
CA ASP A 301 20.27 12.15 -5.60
C ASP A 301 20.75 12.90 -4.35
N PHE A 302 20.10 12.61 -3.23
CA PHE A 302 20.25 13.37 -1.99
C PHE A 302 21.70 13.42 -1.50
N LEU A 303 22.41 12.28 -1.45
CA LEU A 303 23.82 12.23 -1.07
C LEU A 303 24.72 13.00 -2.05
N PRO A 304 24.69 12.74 -3.38
CA PRO A 304 25.42 13.56 -4.36
C PRO A 304 25.16 15.07 -4.22
N SER A 305 23.91 15.46 -3.95
CA SER A 305 23.52 16.86 -3.79
C SER A 305 24.27 17.58 -2.66
N HIS A 306 24.64 16.89 -1.57
CA HIS A 306 25.47 17.48 -0.51
C HIS A 306 26.81 17.97 -1.05
N TYR A 307 27.48 17.14 -1.85
CA TYR A 307 28.77 17.49 -2.46
C TYR A 307 28.64 18.61 -3.48
N ASN A 308 27.52 18.68 -4.20
CA ASN A 308 27.25 19.78 -5.13
C ASN A 308 27.08 21.13 -4.41
N TYR A 309 26.35 21.17 -3.28
CA TYR A 309 26.26 22.39 -2.47
C TYR A 309 27.60 22.74 -1.82
N LEU A 310 28.29 21.75 -1.25
CA LEU A 310 29.56 21.97 -0.56
C LEU A 310 30.65 22.50 -1.50
N GLN A 311 30.77 21.98 -2.73
CA GLN A 311 31.80 22.47 -3.66
C GLN A 311 31.63 23.95 -3.99
N PHE A 312 30.40 24.43 -4.21
CA PHE A 312 30.14 25.85 -4.43
C PHE A 312 30.33 26.68 -3.16
N ALA A 313 29.87 26.18 -2.01
CA ALA A 313 30.03 26.88 -0.75
C ALA A 313 31.51 27.07 -0.39
N TYR A 314 32.34 26.04 -0.58
CA TYR A 314 33.80 26.11 -0.39
C TYR A 314 34.49 27.04 -1.39
N TYR A 315 34.06 27.02 -2.66
CA TYR A 315 34.54 27.96 -3.66
C TYR A 315 34.28 29.42 -3.26
N ASN A 316 33.06 29.74 -2.83
CA ASN A 316 32.67 31.11 -2.47
C ASN A 316 33.43 31.65 -1.25
N ILE A 317 33.94 30.78 -0.38
CA ILE A 317 34.81 31.19 0.74
C ILE A 317 36.31 31.18 0.39
N GLY A 318 36.67 30.85 -0.85
CA GLY A 318 38.05 30.81 -1.34
C GLY A 318 38.82 29.54 -0.97
N ASN A 319 38.14 28.49 -0.52
CA ASN A 319 38.77 27.24 -0.09
C ASN A 319 38.78 26.19 -1.21
N TYR A 320 39.72 26.33 -2.14
CA TYR A 320 39.78 25.50 -3.36
C TYR A 320 40.11 24.02 -3.09
N THR A 321 40.87 23.71 -2.04
CA THR A 321 41.22 22.32 -1.69
C THR A 321 39.97 21.49 -1.41
N GLN A 322 39.06 21.99 -0.56
CA GLN A 322 37.80 21.33 -0.21
C GLN A 322 36.79 21.39 -1.36
N ALA A 323 36.80 22.47 -2.15
CA ALA A 323 35.97 22.57 -3.35
C ALA A 323 36.33 21.48 -4.37
N ILE A 324 37.63 21.24 -4.61
CA ILE A 324 38.14 20.18 -5.49
C ILE A 324 37.76 18.80 -4.93
N GLU A 325 37.95 18.56 -3.63
CA GLU A 325 37.58 17.29 -2.98
C GLU A 325 36.09 16.98 -3.19
N CYS A 326 35.21 17.96 -2.94
CA CYS A 326 33.77 17.80 -3.10
C CYS A 326 33.38 17.62 -4.58
N ALA A 327 33.97 18.38 -5.50
CA ALA A 327 33.71 18.23 -6.94
C ALA A 327 34.14 16.84 -7.46
N LYS A 328 35.34 16.36 -7.07
CA LYS A 328 35.80 15.00 -7.40
C LYS A 328 34.89 13.93 -6.78
N THR A 329 34.37 14.18 -5.57
CA THR A 329 33.43 13.27 -4.90
C THR A 329 32.09 13.19 -5.62
N TYR A 330 31.53 14.32 -6.06
CA TYR A 330 30.32 14.35 -6.88
C TYR A 330 30.49 13.57 -8.18
N LEU A 331 31.63 13.76 -8.86
CA LEU A 331 31.95 13.09 -10.13
C LEU A 331 32.14 11.56 -10.00
N LEU A 332 32.20 11.00 -8.79
CA LEU A 332 32.08 9.55 -8.61
C LEU A 332 30.70 9.04 -9.03
N PHE A 333 29.65 9.80 -8.72
CA PHE A 333 28.27 9.44 -9.01
C PHE A 333 27.91 9.85 -10.45
N PHE A 334 28.24 11.09 -10.84
CA PHE A 334 27.95 11.61 -12.18
C PHE A 334 29.23 11.91 -12.94
N PRO A 335 29.95 10.88 -13.45
CA PRO A 335 31.24 11.09 -14.09
C PRO A 335 31.15 11.96 -15.33
N ASN A 336 30.01 11.98 -16.01
CA ASN A 336 29.78 12.69 -17.28
C ASN A 336 29.15 14.09 -17.10
N ASP A 337 29.02 14.60 -15.87
CA ASP A 337 28.50 15.94 -15.64
C ASP A 337 29.49 17.01 -16.15
N GLU A 338 29.12 17.69 -17.24
CA GLU A 338 29.97 18.69 -17.89
C GLU A 338 30.18 19.94 -17.01
N VAL A 339 29.15 20.35 -16.27
CA VAL A 339 29.20 21.55 -15.42
C VAL A 339 30.17 21.32 -14.27
N MET A 340 30.07 20.17 -13.60
CA MET A 340 30.97 19.83 -12.52
C MET A 340 32.41 19.62 -13.00
N ARG A 341 32.63 19.06 -14.20
CA ARG A 341 33.97 18.96 -14.80
C ARG A 341 34.57 20.34 -15.07
N GLN A 342 33.77 21.29 -15.55
CA GLN A 342 34.21 22.68 -15.75
C GLN A 342 34.57 23.36 -14.42
N ASN A 343 33.73 23.18 -13.39
CA ASN A 343 33.99 23.70 -12.04
C ASN A 343 35.30 23.12 -11.48
N LEU A 344 35.50 21.80 -11.60
CA LEU A 344 36.72 21.14 -11.16
C LEU A 344 37.96 21.68 -11.88
N ALA A 345 37.89 21.87 -13.20
CA ALA A 345 38.98 22.46 -13.97
C ALA A 345 39.31 23.88 -13.52
N TYR A 346 38.28 24.69 -13.25
CA TYR A 346 38.45 26.04 -12.71
C TYR A 346 39.11 26.03 -11.33
N TYR A 347 38.62 25.21 -10.38
CA TYR A 347 39.22 25.12 -9.04
C TYR A 347 40.66 24.61 -9.08
N THR A 348 40.93 23.63 -9.96
CA THR A 348 42.27 23.09 -10.19
C THR A 348 43.23 24.17 -10.69
N ALA A 349 42.79 25.01 -11.64
CA ALA A 349 43.60 26.12 -12.14
C ALA A 349 43.88 27.18 -11.06
N MET A 350 42.94 27.42 -10.14
CA MET A 350 43.09 28.38 -9.05
C MET A 350 44.03 27.88 -7.93
N LEU A 351 44.03 26.58 -7.63
CA LEU A 351 44.91 25.99 -6.61
C LEU A 351 46.31 25.65 -7.17
N GLY A 352 46.37 25.14 -8.40
CA GLY A 352 47.58 24.60 -9.03
C GLY A 352 47.46 23.09 -9.28
N GLU A 353 47.92 22.64 -10.46
CA GLU A 353 47.72 21.25 -10.92
C GLU A 353 48.40 20.19 -10.03
N GLU A 354 49.60 20.46 -9.51
CA GLU A 354 50.31 19.52 -8.65
C GLU A 354 49.58 19.28 -7.33
N GLU A 355 49.17 20.35 -6.65
CA GLU A 355 48.42 20.26 -5.39
C GLU A 355 47.06 19.60 -5.62
N ALA A 356 46.33 20.01 -6.67
CA ALA A 356 45.03 19.46 -7.02
C ALA A 356 45.09 17.97 -7.38
N SER A 357 46.20 17.49 -7.96
CA SER A 357 46.38 16.07 -8.30
C SER A 357 46.48 15.19 -7.07
N SER A 358 46.98 15.71 -5.94
CA SER A 358 47.09 14.97 -4.68
C SER A 358 45.75 14.79 -3.94
N ILE A 359 44.73 15.57 -4.30
CA ILE A 359 43.41 15.53 -3.64
C ILE A 359 42.57 14.40 -4.24
N SER A 360 42.22 13.40 -3.42
CA SER A 360 41.29 12.33 -3.81
C SER A 360 39.83 12.68 -3.47
N PRO A 361 38.84 12.01 -4.08
CA PRO A 361 37.47 12.01 -3.56
C PRO A 361 37.40 11.55 -2.10
N ARG A 362 36.35 11.90 -1.37
CA ARG A 362 36.17 11.46 0.03
C ARG A 362 36.04 9.95 0.14
N GLU A 363 36.75 9.36 1.10
CA GLU A 363 36.83 7.91 1.29
C GLU A 363 35.47 7.26 1.60
N ASN A 364 34.66 7.88 2.46
CA ASN A 364 33.33 7.39 2.81
C ASN A 364 32.39 7.31 1.60
N ALA A 365 32.44 8.27 0.68
CA ALA A 365 31.66 8.27 -0.55
C ALA A 365 32.13 7.18 -1.52
N GLN A 366 33.44 6.95 -1.62
CA GLN A 366 34.01 5.87 -2.43
C GLN A 366 33.54 4.50 -1.92
N GLU A 367 33.62 4.27 -0.61
CA GLU A 367 33.18 3.03 0.00
C GLU A 367 31.66 2.83 -0.12
N TYR A 368 30.88 3.88 0.11
CA TYR A 368 29.43 3.87 -0.12
C TYR A 368 29.07 3.46 -1.54
N ARG A 369 29.71 4.09 -2.54
CA ARG A 369 29.45 3.79 -3.96
C ARG A 369 29.82 2.36 -4.29
N ARG A 370 31.01 1.91 -3.89
CA ARG A 370 31.49 0.54 -4.13
C ARG A 370 30.52 -0.50 -3.56
N ARG A 371 30.06 -0.29 -2.32
CA ARG A 371 29.07 -1.14 -1.65
C ARG A 371 27.73 -1.13 -2.37
N SER A 372 27.19 0.06 -2.67
CA SER A 372 25.87 0.20 -3.32
C SER A 372 25.85 -0.47 -4.70
N LEU A 373 26.91 -0.31 -5.51
CA LEU A 373 26.98 -0.96 -6.82
C LEU A 373 26.98 -2.49 -6.72
N LEU A 374 27.72 -3.06 -5.76
CA LEU A 374 27.73 -4.51 -5.56
C LEU A 374 26.36 -5.03 -5.08
N GLU A 375 25.71 -4.30 -4.17
CA GLU A 375 24.36 -4.66 -3.70
C GLU A 375 23.33 -4.61 -4.83
N LYS A 376 23.41 -3.59 -5.70
CA LYS A 376 22.55 -3.47 -6.90
C LYS A 376 22.82 -4.57 -7.91
N GLU A 377 24.07 -4.94 -8.14
CA GLU A 377 24.43 -6.06 -9.02
C GLU A 377 23.73 -7.35 -8.57
N LEU A 378 23.74 -7.65 -7.27
CA LEU A 378 23.05 -8.80 -6.69
C LEU A 378 21.52 -8.70 -6.82
N LEU A 379 20.94 -7.52 -6.62
CA LEU A 379 19.50 -7.29 -6.74
C LEU A 379 19.02 -7.40 -8.19
N PHE A 380 19.75 -6.83 -9.15
CA PHE A 380 19.44 -6.98 -10.56
C PHE A 380 19.63 -8.43 -11.04
N PHE A 381 20.64 -9.14 -10.53
CA PHE A 381 20.78 -10.56 -10.76
C PHE A 381 19.56 -11.34 -10.24
N ALA A 382 19.10 -11.03 -9.03
CA ALA A 382 17.90 -11.65 -8.47
C ALA A 382 16.64 -11.35 -9.30
N TYR A 383 16.52 -10.13 -9.83
CA TYR A 383 15.43 -9.77 -10.73
C TYR A 383 15.50 -10.54 -12.06
N ASP A 384 16.67 -10.64 -12.70
CA ASP A 384 16.82 -11.33 -13.99
C ASP A 384 16.56 -12.85 -13.87
N ILE A 385 17.03 -13.47 -12.77
CA ILE A 385 17.00 -14.94 -12.63
C ILE A 385 15.76 -15.44 -11.88
N PHE A 386 15.38 -14.78 -10.79
CA PHE A 386 14.28 -15.22 -9.92
C PHE A 386 13.00 -14.41 -10.12
N GLY A 387 13.04 -13.34 -10.92
CA GLY A 387 11.88 -12.49 -11.18
C GLY A 387 11.46 -11.62 -10.00
N ILE A 388 12.31 -11.49 -8.96
CA ILE A 388 12.04 -10.65 -7.79
C ILE A 388 12.26 -9.19 -8.20
N PRO A 389 11.21 -8.36 -8.28
CA PRO A 389 11.33 -7.01 -8.82
C PRO A 389 12.20 -6.13 -7.91
N PHE A 390 13.13 -5.41 -8.52
CA PHE A 390 13.93 -4.37 -7.87
C PHE A 390 13.77 -3.05 -8.62
N VAL A 391 13.45 -1.99 -7.87
CA VAL A 391 13.38 -0.61 -8.37
C VAL A 391 14.57 0.13 -7.81
N ASP A 392 15.49 0.53 -8.69
CA ASP A 392 16.67 1.28 -8.29
C ASP A 392 16.28 2.70 -7.84
N PRO A 393 16.59 3.10 -6.60
CA PRO A 393 16.28 4.44 -6.11
C PRO A 393 17.23 5.52 -6.65
N ASP A 394 18.38 5.15 -7.21
CA ASP A 394 19.43 6.09 -7.62
C ASP A 394 19.50 6.26 -9.14
N SER A 395 19.69 7.51 -9.59
CA SER A 395 19.82 7.82 -11.02
C SER A 395 21.24 7.58 -11.57
N TRP A 396 22.23 7.50 -10.69
CA TRP A 396 23.66 7.43 -11.02
C TRP A 396 24.20 6.02 -11.23
N THR A 397 23.36 4.98 -11.10
CA THR A 397 23.78 3.59 -11.33
C THR A 397 24.27 3.41 -12.78
N PRO A 398 25.52 2.97 -13.00
CA PRO A 398 26.04 2.75 -14.34
C PRO A 398 25.25 1.66 -15.08
N GLU A 399 24.99 1.86 -16.37
CA GLU A 399 24.23 0.90 -17.19
C GLU A 399 24.87 -0.49 -17.19
N GLU A 400 26.20 -0.57 -17.07
CA GLU A 400 26.95 -1.84 -17.07
C GLU A 400 26.61 -2.76 -15.91
N VAL A 401 26.08 -2.23 -14.81
CA VAL A 401 25.65 -3.00 -13.62
C VAL A 401 24.33 -3.71 -13.86
N ILE A 402 23.51 -3.20 -14.80
CA ILE A 402 22.20 -3.76 -15.13
C ILE A 402 22.40 -4.87 -16.18
N PRO A 403 21.93 -6.11 -15.95
CA PRO A 403 21.96 -7.18 -16.94
C PRO A 403 21.33 -6.78 -18.27
N LYS A 404 21.97 -7.10 -19.40
CA LYS A 404 21.49 -6.72 -20.75
C LYS A 404 20.04 -7.10 -21.04
N ARG A 405 19.60 -8.28 -20.56
CA ARG A 405 18.20 -8.73 -20.68
C ARG A 405 17.23 -7.78 -19.99
N LEU A 406 17.58 -7.32 -18.79
CA LEU A 406 16.78 -6.35 -18.06
C LEU A 406 16.84 -4.96 -18.71
N GLN A 407 17.99 -4.54 -19.25
CA GLN A 407 18.08 -3.29 -20.02
C GLN A 407 17.14 -3.30 -21.24
N GLU A 408 17.15 -4.38 -22.02
CA GLU A 408 16.27 -4.56 -23.18
C GLU A 408 14.80 -4.61 -22.75
N LYS A 409 14.49 -5.32 -21.67
CA LYS A 409 13.15 -5.37 -21.07
C LYS A 409 12.68 -3.97 -20.66
N GLN A 410 13.44 -3.25 -19.85
CA GLN A 410 13.13 -1.89 -19.39
C GLN A 410 12.99 -0.92 -20.55
N LYS A 411 13.84 -1.04 -21.59
CA LYS A 411 13.73 -0.23 -22.80
C LYS A 411 12.41 -0.51 -23.54
N SER A 412 12.06 -1.78 -23.72
CA SER A 412 10.79 -2.18 -24.36
C SER A 412 9.56 -1.73 -23.57
N GLU A 413 9.62 -1.81 -22.24
CA GLU A 413 8.58 -1.33 -21.33
C GLU A 413 8.45 0.19 -21.39
N ARG A 414 9.56 0.92 -21.44
CA ARG A 414 9.58 2.38 -21.58
C ARG A 414 9.03 2.82 -22.94
N GLU A 415 9.44 2.16 -24.03
CA GLU A 415 8.89 2.42 -25.38
C GLU A 415 7.39 2.13 -25.42
N THR A 416 6.95 1.03 -24.80
CA THR A 416 5.53 0.68 -24.66
C THR A 416 4.78 1.70 -23.83
N ALA A 417 5.33 2.16 -22.70
CA ALA A 417 4.73 3.17 -21.85
C ALA A 417 4.65 4.54 -22.56
N VAL A 418 5.67 4.92 -23.34
CA VAL A 418 5.63 6.12 -24.19
C VAL A 418 4.56 5.99 -25.26
N ARG A 419 4.47 4.84 -25.94
CA ARG A 419 3.42 4.56 -26.93
C ARG A 419 2.03 4.65 -26.30
N ILE A 420 1.83 4.00 -25.15
CA ILE A 420 0.57 4.06 -24.40
C ILE A 420 0.27 5.50 -23.98
N SER A 421 1.26 6.25 -23.48
CA SER A 421 1.06 7.66 -23.08
C SER A 421 0.71 8.55 -24.27
N GLN A 422 1.29 8.28 -25.44
CA GLN A 422 0.99 8.98 -26.68
C GLN A 422 -0.39 8.60 -27.23
N GLU A 423 -0.76 7.32 -27.17
CA GLU A 423 -2.10 6.83 -27.51
C GLU A 423 -3.14 7.44 -26.56
N ILE A 424 -2.88 7.48 -25.25
CA ILE A 424 -3.72 8.18 -24.27
C ILE A 424 -3.79 9.67 -24.60
N GLY A 425 -2.68 10.33 -24.91
CA GLY A 425 -2.66 11.75 -25.26
C GLY A 425 -3.43 12.06 -26.54
N ASN A 426 -3.34 11.18 -27.55
CA ASN A 426 -4.12 11.28 -28.78
C ASN A 426 -5.59 11.00 -28.53
N LEU A 427 -5.91 9.98 -27.73
CA LEU A 427 -7.27 9.65 -27.32
C LEU A 427 -7.88 10.78 -26.48
N MET A 428 -7.11 11.43 -25.60
CA MET A 428 -7.55 12.58 -24.83
C MET A 428 -7.87 13.77 -25.74
N LYS A 429 -7.06 14.03 -26.78
CA LYS A 429 -7.37 15.05 -27.78
C LYS A 429 -8.59 14.69 -28.62
N GLU A 430 -8.73 13.41 -29.00
CA GLU A 430 -9.91 12.92 -29.71
C GLU A 430 -11.16 13.04 -28.84
N ILE A 431 -11.07 12.69 -27.55
CA ILE A 431 -12.12 12.90 -26.55
C ILE A 431 -12.40 14.38 -26.38
N GLU A 432 -11.42 15.28 -26.31
CA GLU A 432 -11.67 16.73 -26.27
C GLU A 432 -12.42 17.20 -27.51
N THR A 433 -12.03 16.77 -28.71
CA THR A 433 -12.73 17.12 -29.95
C THR A 433 -14.14 16.52 -30.01
N LEU A 434 -14.31 15.28 -29.57
CA LEU A 434 -15.61 14.62 -29.48
C LEU A 434 -16.46 15.22 -28.37
N VAL A 435 -15.89 15.73 -27.28
CA VAL A 435 -16.59 16.44 -26.21
C VAL A 435 -16.97 17.83 -26.69
N GLU A 436 -16.17 18.51 -27.51
CA GLU A 436 -16.53 19.78 -28.17
C GLU A 436 -17.63 19.60 -29.23
N GLU A 437 -17.59 18.52 -30.02
CA GLU A 437 -18.65 18.15 -30.97
C GLU A 437 -19.93 17.69 -30.25
N LYS A 438 -19.78 16.88 -29.19
CA LYS A 438 -20.88 16.37 -28.38
C LYS A 438 -21.41 17.40 -27.38
N THR A 439 -20.69 18.47 -27.03
CA THR A 439 -21.27 19.63 -26.30
C THR A 439 -22.09 20.54 -27.22
N LYS A 440 -21.81 20.51 -28.53
CA LYS A 440 -22.69 21.08 -29.57
C LYS A 440 -23.93 20.22 -29.83
N GLU A 441 -23.83 18.90 -29.72
CA GLU A 441 -24.99 17.98 -29.79
C GLU A 441 -25.72 17.76 -28.44
N SER A 442 -25.09 17.96 -27.28
CA SER A 442 -25.66 17.63 -25.95
C SER A 442 -26.66 18.66 -25.44
N LEU A 443 -26.73 19.83 -26.08
CA LEU A 443 -27.88 20.73 -25.92
C LEU A 443 -29.17 20.15 -26.54
N ASP A 444 -29.10 19.03 -27.27
CA ASP A 444 -30.24 18.35 -27.89
C ASP A 444 -30.45 16.87 -27.46
N VAL A 445 -29.53 16.27 -26.68
CA VAL A 445 -29.60 14.84 -26.25
C VAL A 445 -29.66 14.65 -24.73
N SER A 446 -30.06 15.67 -23.97
CA SER A 446 -30.37 15.54 -22.54
C SER A 446 -31.78 14.97 -22.27
N ARG A 447 -32.25 14.02 -23.11
CA ARG A 447 -33.65 13.54 -23.07
C ARG A 447 -33.95 12.04 -23.17
N LEU A 448 -32.99 11.11 -23.21
CA LEU A 448 -33.32 9.67 -23.25
C LEU A 448 -32.37 8.78 -22.41
N THR A 449 -32.59 8.73 -21.09
CA THR A 449 -32.22 7.53 -20.31
C THR A 449 -33.10 6.36 -20.76
N ARG A 450 -32.48 5.30 -21.29
CA ARG A 450 -33.17 4.10 -21.81
C ARG A 450 -33.33 3.06 -20.71
N GLU A 451 -34.48 3.07 -20.03
CA GLU A 451 -34.82 2.07 -19.00
C GLU A 451 -35.99 1.18 -19.45
N GLY A 452 -36.19 0.03 -18.78
CA GLY A 452 -37.33 -0.85 -19.00
C GLY A 452 -37.15 -1.83 -20.15
N GLY A 453 -35.98 -2.46 -20.27
CA GLY A 453 -35.80 -3.61 -21.16
C GLY A 453 -36.58 -4.86 -20.72
N PRO A 454 -36.56 -5.94 -21.53
CA PRO A 454 -37.35 -7.13 -21.29
C PRO A 454 -36.88 -7.90 -20.05
N LEU A 455 -37.81 -8.56 -19.35
CA LEU A 455 -37.47 -9.49 -18.27
C LEU A 455 -37.04 -10.82 -18.89
N LEU A 456 -35.77 -11.20 -18.70
CA LEU A 456 -35.13 -12.34 -19.39
C LEU A 456 -35.55 -13.72 -18.85
N TYR A 457 -36.09 -13.78 -17.64
CA TYR A 457 -36.37 -15.04 -16.94
C TYR A 457 -37.83 -15.08 -16.48
N GLU A 458 -38.46 -16.24 -16.62
CA GLU A 458 -39.78 -16.50 -16.06
C GLU A 458 -39.74 -16.43 -14.51
N GLY A 459 -40.79 -15.86 -13.91
CA GLY A 459 -40.89 -15.69 -12.46
C GLY A 459 -40.31 -14.39 -11.91
N ILE A 460 -39.51 -13.65 -12.68
CA ILE A 460 -39.08 -12.29 -12.29
C ILE A 460 -40.21 -11.29 -12.57
N SER A 461 -40.49 -10.42 -11.61
CA SER A 461 -41.48 -9.35 -11.74
C SER A 461 -40.88 -7.99 -11.40
N LEU A 462 -41.23 -6.96 -12.17
CA LEU A 462 -40.83 -5.57 -11.93
C LEU A 462 -41.76 -4.97 -10.86
N THR A 463 -41.24 -4.76 -9.64
CA THR A 463 -42.02 -4.26 -8.50
C THR A 463 -42.01 -2.74 -8.42
N MET A 464 -40.83 -2.12 -8.60
CA MET A 464 -40.68 -0.67 -8.58
C MET A 464 -39.71 -0.21 -9.67
N ASN A 465 -40.09 0.81 -10.42
CA ASN A 465 -39.23 1.47 -11.40
C ASN A 465 -38.76 2.84 -10.88
N SER A 466 -37.89 3.51 -11.63
CA SER A 466 -37.31 4.81 -11.27
C SER A 466 -38.36 5.87 -10.88
N LYS A 467 -39.55 5.86 -11.52
CA LYS A 467 -40.64 6.79 -11.19
C LYS A 467 -41.22 6.54 -9.80
N VAL A 468 -41.40 5.27 -9.43
CA VAL A 468 -41.89 4.88 -8.09
C VAL A 468 -40.81 5.12 -7.03
N LEU A 469 -39.54 4.94 -7.38
CA LEU A 469 -38.38 5.14 -6.51
C LEU A 469 -37.88 6.59 -6.45
N ASN A 470 -38.65 7.53 -6.99
CA ASN A 470 -38.38 8.97 -7.01
C ASN A 470 -36.92 9.30 -7.35
N GLY A 471 -36.44 8.78 -8.49
CA GLY A 471 -35.08 9.00 -8.98
C GLY A 471 -34.91 8.56 -10.44
N SER A 472 -33.67 8.38 -10.87
CA SER A 472 -33.31 7.89 -12.21
C SER A 472 -32.42 6.66 -12.11
N GLN A 473 -32.55 5.75 -13.09
CA GLN A 473 -31.79 4.52 -13.17
C GLN A 473 -31.88 3.70 -11.87
N ARG A 474 -33.10 3.47 -11.37
CA ARG A 474 -33.37 2.64 -10.20
C ARG A 474 -34.39 1.56 -10.55
N VAL A 475 -34.22 0.36 -9.99
CA VAL A 475 -35.16 -0.73 -10.16
C VAL A 475 -35.22 -1.64 -8.94
N VAL A 476 -36.43 -2.12 -8.65
CA VAL A 476 -36.65 -3.23 -7.72
C VAL A 476 -37.38 -4.34 -8.46
N MET A 477 -36.82 -5.55 -8.41
CA MET A 477 -37.41 -6.75 -9.00
C MET A 477 -37.55 -7.83 -7.94
N ASP A 478 -38.67 -8.55 -7.98
CA ASP A 478 -38.93 -9.69 -7.12
C ASP A 478 -38.87 -11.00 -7.93
N GLY A 479 -38.54 -12.11 -7.27
CA GLY A 479 -38.46 -13.44 -7.89
C GLY A 479 -37.17 -13.72 -8.66
N VAL A 480 -36.09 -12.96 -8.40
CA VAL A 480 -34.79 -13.17 -9.07
C VAL A 480 -34.19 -14.53 -8.70
N ILE A 481 -34.40 -14.99 -7.47
CA ILE A 481 -34.09 -16.35 -7.01
C ILE A 481 -35.28 -16.90 -6.21
N SER A 482 -35.36 -18.23 -6.14
CA SER A 482 -36.38 -18.97 -5.40
C SER A 482 -36.11 -19.00 -3.88
N GLU A 483 -37.13 -19.36 -3.11
CA GLU A 483 -36.99 -19.52 -1.65
C GLU A 483 -35.97 -20.59 -1.25
N ASP A 484 -35.88 -21.68 -2.02
CA ASP A 484 -34.89 -22.75 -1.79
C ASP A 484 -33.47 -22.25 -2.04
N GLU A 485 -33.24 -21.49 -3.12
CA GLU A 485 -31.95 -20.86 -3.42
C GLU A 485 -31.55 -19.84 -2.33
N CYS A 486 -32.49 -19.04 -1.83
CA CYS A 486 -32.26 -18.14 -0.70
C CYS A 486 -31.79 -18.88 0.55
N GLN A 487 -32.47 -19.97 0.93
CA GLN A 487 -32.10 -20.76 2.10
C GLN A 487 -30.73 -21.41 1.93
N GLU A 488 -30.44 -21.95 0.75
CA GLU A 488 -29.17 -22.61 0.47
C GLU A 488 -28.00 -21.62 0.49
N LEU A 489 -28.17 -20.42 -0.08
CA LEU A 489 -27.16 -19.36 -0.01
C LEU A 489 -26.95 -18.85 1.42
N GLN A 490 -28.00 -18.75 2.24
CA GLN A 490 -27.86 -18.42 3.65
C GLN A 490 -27.06 -19.50 4.42
N ARG A 491 -27.33 -20.79 4.17
CA ARG A 491 -26.56 -21.90 4.76
C ARG A 491 -25.10 -21.87 4.33
N LEU A 492 -24.84 -21.65 3.03
CA LEU A 492 -23.49 -21.48 2.50
C LEU A 492 -22.77 -20.35 3.23
N THR A 493 -23.45 -19.22 3.45
CA THR A 493 -22.88 -18.09 4.19
C THR A 493 -22.51 -18.48 5.62
N ASN A 494 -23.42 -19.10 6.35
CA ASN A 494 -23.17 -19.46 7.76
C ASN A 494 -22.05 -20.49 7.91
N ALA A 495 -21.79 -21.31 6.88
CA ALA A 495 -20.69 -22.28 6.86
C ALA A 495 -19.35 -21.71 6.34
N ALA A 496 -19.38 -20.81 5.36
CA ALA A 496 -18.19 -20.33 4.64
C ALA A 496 -17.72 -18.92 5.06
N ALA A 497 -18.61 -18.12 5.65
CA ALA A 497 -18.33 -16.71 5.87
C ALA A 497 -17.31 -16.49 6.99
N THR A 498 -16.41 -15.55 6.75
CA THR A 498 -15.45 -15.11 7.75
C THR A 498 -15.94 -13.81 8.37
N SER A 499 -15.78 -13.69 9.69
CA SER A 499 -16.10 -12.46 10.41
C SER A 499 -15.19 -11.33 9.92
N GLY A 500 -15.77 -10.21 9.49
CA GLY A 500 -15.01 -9.09 8.93
C GLY A 500 -14.33 -9.34 7.57
N ASP A 501 -14.79 -10.34 6.81
CA ASP A 501 -14.35 -10.61 5.43
C ASP A 501 -14.55 -9.36 4.56
N GLY A 502 -13.54 -8.96 3.77
CA GLY A 502 -13.55 -7.69 3.03
C GLY A 502 -13.20 -6.43 3.86
N TYR A 503 -13.03 -6.57 5.18
CA TYR A 503 -12.69 -5.47 6.11
C TYR A 503 -11.53 -5.83 7.05
N ARG A 504 -10.52 -6.57 6.54
CA ARG A 504 -9.31 -6.98 7.28
C ARG A 504 -9.60 -7.69 8.62
N GLY A 505 -10.73 -8.42 8.71
CA GLY A 505 -11.13 -9.14 9.93
C GLY A 505 -11.84 -8.29 10.97
N GLN A 506 -12.12 -7.01 10.68
CA GLN A 506 -12.93 -6.16 11.56
C GLN A 506 -14.37 -6.68 11.62
N THR A 507 -14.74 -7.25 12.76
CA THR A 507 -16.04 -7.91 12.93
C THR A 507 -17.24 -6.95 12.94
N SER A 508 -17.01 -5.65 13.14
CA SER A 508 -18.02 -4.58 13.22
C SER A 508 -17.55 -3.32 12.49
N PRO A 509 -17.42 -3.33 11.15
CA PRO A 509 -16.70 -2.28 10.40
C PRO A 509 -17.46 -0.96 10.27
N HIS A 510 -18.80 -1.00 10.31
CA HIS A 510 -19.64 0.19 10.13
C HIS A 510 -20.27 0.69 11.44
N THR A 511 -20.52 -0.23 12.38
CA THR A 511 -21.16 0.06 13.67
C THR A 511 -20.79 -1.03 14.66
N PRO A 512 -20.49 -0.68 15.94
CA PRO A 512 -20.18 -1.68 16.97
C PRO A 512 -21.39 -2.54 17.36
N ASN A 513 -22.59 -2.22 16.87
CA ASN A 513 -23.84 -2.87 17.25
C ASN A 513 -24.22 -4.06 16.37
N GLU A 514 -23.46 -4.32 15.31
CA GLU A 514 -23.73 -5.42 14.37
C GLU A 514 -22.43 -6.19 14.09
N LYS A 515 -22.55 -7.51 13.90
CA LYS A 515 -21.46 -8.34 13.40
C LYS A 515 -21.58 -8.54 11.90
N PHE A 516 -20.49 -8.34 11.19
CA PHE A 516 -20.39 -8.47 9.74
C PHE A 516 -19.70 -9.78 9.36
N TYR A 517 -20.34 -10.54 8.47
CA TYR A 517 -19.83 -11.78 7.90
C TYR A 517 -19.89 -11.68 6.39
N GLY A 518 -18.87 -12.19 5.70
CA GLY A 518 -18.85 -12.18 4.25
C GLY A 518 -18.13 -13.36 3.62
N VAL A 519 -18.46 -13.63 2.36
CA VAL A 519 -17.79 -14.61 1.51
C VAL A 519 -17.82 -14.18 0.04
N THR A 520 -16.65 -14.19 -0.60
CA THR A 520 -16.49 -13.95 -2.05
C THR A 520 -16.82 -15.20 -2.86
N VAL A 521 -17.16 -15.04 -4.14
CA VAL A 521 -17.51 -16.17 -5.02
C VAL A 521 -16.34 -17.15 -5.14
N LEU A 522 -15.12 -16.65 -5.37
CA LEU A 522 -13.91 -17.47 -5.46
C LEU A 522 -13.67 -18.28 -4.18
N LYS A 523 -13.83 -17.66 -3.01
CA LYS A 523 -13.65 -18.33 -1.72
C LYS A 523 -14.67 -19.45 -1.52
N ALA A 524 -15.94 -19.22 -1.85
CA ALA A 524 -16.96 -20.25 -1.78
C ALA A 524 -16.62 -21.46 -2.68
N LEU A 525 -16.16 -21.21 -3.91
CA LEU A 525 -15.76 -22.27 -4.85
C LEU A 525 -14.55 -23.07 -4.35
N LYS A 526 -13.53 -22.40 -3.81
CA LYS A 526 -12.36 -23.07 -3.20
C LYS A 526 -12.75 -23.93 -2.00
N LEU A 527 -13.58 -23.40 -1.09
CA LEU A 527 -14.10 -24.19 0.03
C LEU A 527 -14.96 -25.38 -0.44
N GLY A 528 -15.65 -25.23 -1.57
CA GLY A 528 -16.36 -26.31 -2.24
C GLY A 528 -15.43 -27.40 -2.76
N GLN A 529 -14.31 -27.02 -3.40
CA GLN A 529 -13.27 -27.93 -3.88
C GLN A 529 -12.59 -28.70 -2.74
N GLU A 530 -12.40 -28.05 -1.59
CA GLU A 530 -11.86 -28.65 -0.37
C GLU A 530 -12.87 -29.54 0.38
N GLY A 531 -14.14 -29.60 -0.07
CA GLY A 531 -15.21 -30.37 0.59
C GLY A 531 -15.71 -29.78 1.91
N LYS A 532 -15.35 -28.52 2.21
CA LYS A 532 -15.79 -27.81 3.44
C LYS A 532 -17.22 -27.27 3.33
N VAL A 533 -17.67 -26.98 2.11
CA VAL A 533 -19.07 -26.65 1.80
C VAL A 533 -19.52 -27.46 0.58
N PRO A 534 -20.83 -27.67 0.37
CA PRO A 534 -21.29 -28.38 -0.81
C PRO A 534 -20.90 -27.61 -2.08
N LEU A 535 -20.21 -28.31 -2.99
CA LEU A 535 -19.71 -27.71 -4.24
C LEU A 535 -20.86 -27.18 -5.14
N GLN A 536 -22.04 -27.81 -5.10
CA GLN A 536 -23.22 -27.33 -5.80
C GLN A 536 -23.73 -25.98 -5.25
N SER A 537 -23.67 -25.76 -3.94
CA SER A 537 -24.08 -24.49 -3.32
C SER A 537 -23.12 -23.36 -3.72
N ALA A 538 -21.82 -23.65 -3.83
CA ALA A 538 -20.83 -22.70 -4.34
C ALA A 538 -21.04 -22.37 -5.84
N ARG A 539 -21.37 -23.37 -6.67
CA ARG A 539 -21.76 -23.15 -8.08
C ARG A 539 -23.05 -22.34 -8.20
N MET A 540 -24.03 -22.59 -7.33
CA MET A 540 -25.27 -21.83 -7.27
C MET A 540 -25.00 -20.36 -6.96
N TYR A 541 -24.13 -20.06 -5.99
CA TYR A 541 -23.73 -18.69 -5.68
C TYR A 541 -23.14 -17.99 -6.91
N TYR A 542 -22.21 -18.64 -7.62
CA TYR A 542 -21.68 -18.14 -8.90
C TYR A 542 -22.80 -17.85 -9.92
N ASN A 543 -23.67 -18.82 -10.18
CA ASN A 543 -24.75 -18.71 -11.17
C ASN A 543 -25.76 -17.59 -10.84
N VAL A 544 -26.06 -17.39 -9.55
CA VAL A 544 -26.96 -16.34 -9.09
C VAL A 544 -26.36 -14.95 -9.37
N THR A 545 -25.06 -14.76 -9.16
CA THR A 545 -24.41 -13.47 -9.49
C THR A 545 -24.48 -13.16 -11.00
N GLU A 546 -24.31 -14.18 -11.85
CA GLU A 546 -24.46 -14.06 -13.30
C GLU A 546 -25.90 -13.76 -13.72
N LYS A 547 -26.88 -14.40 -13.07
CA LYS A 547 -28.31 -14.15 -13.31
C LYS A 547 -28.65 -12.70 -13.01
N VAL A 548 -28.18 -12.15 -11.88
CA VAL A 548 -28.40 -10.74 -11.52
C VAL A 548 -27.75 -9.81 -12.56
N ARG A 549 -26.51 -10.08 -12.97
CA ARG A 549 -25.80 -9.29 -13.99
C ARG A 549 -26.61 -9.17 -15.28
N ARG A 550 -27.09 -10.29 -15.82
CA ARG A 550 -27.91 -10.32 -17.06
C ARG A 550 -29.24 -9.59 -16.91
N VAL A 551 -29.88 -9.70 -15.75
CA VAL A 551 -31.13 -8.98 -15.44
C VAL A 551 -30.88 -7.47 -15.46
N MET A 552 -29.79 -7.00 -14.86
CA MET A 552 -29.44 -5.57 -14.84
C MET A 552 -29.09 -5.04 -16.24
N GLU A 553 -28.28 -5.79 -17.01
CA GLU A 553 -27.95 -5.47 -18.41
C GLU A 553 -29.21 -5.29 -19.27
N SER A 554 -30.15 -6.22 -19.15
CA SER A 554 -31.41 -6.16 -19.90
C SER A 554 -32.26 -4.96 -19.49
N TYR A 555 -32.49 -4.77 -18.19
CA TYR A 555 -33.39 -3.71 -17.72
C TYR A 555 -32.89 -2.31 -18.07
N PHE A 556 -31.60 -2.05 -17.85
CA PHE A 556 -30.97 -0.77 -18.19
C PHE A 556 -30.59 -0.63 -19.66
N ARG A 557 -30.92 -1.64 -20.49
CA ARG A 557 -30.72 -1.65 -21.95
C ARG A 557 -29.28 -1.25 -22.32
N LEU A 558 -28.32 -1.86 -21.65
CA LEU A 558 -26.91 -1.52 -21.80
C LEU A 558 -26.38 -2.08 -23.12
N ASP A 559 -25.72 -1.22 -23.91
CA ASP A 559 -25.07 -1.63 -25.16
C ASP A 559 -23.72 -2.34 -24.91
N THR A 560 -23.19 -2.26 -23.69
CA THR A 560 -21.93 -2.86 -23.24
C THR A 560 -22.21 -3.82 -22.09
N PRO A 561 -21.58 -5.01 -22.05
CA PRO A 561 -21.74 -5.92 -20.92
C PRO A 561 -21.18 -5.31 -19.64
N LEU A 562 -21.80 -5.64 -18.51
CA LEU A 562 -21.31 -5.34 -17.18
C LEU A 562 -20.19 -6.30 -16.82
N TYR A 563 -19.07 -5.78 -16.33
CA TYR A 563 -18.01 -6.57 -15.71
C TYR A 563 -18.08 -6.42 -14.20
N PHE A 564 -17.85 -7.49 -13.43
CA PHE A 564 -17.87 -7.38 -11.96
C PHE A 564 -16.66 -6.60 -11.48
N SER A 565 -16.89 -5.51 -10.77
CA SER A 565 -15.86 -4.78 -10.03
C SER A 565 -15.63 -5.39 -8.65
N TYR A 566 -16.67 -5.95 -8.03
CA TYR A 566 -16.58 -6.71 -6.78
C TYR A 566 -17.87 -7.49 -6.54
N SER A 567 -17.78 -8.73 -6.04
CA SER A 567 -18.93 -9.57 -5.72
C SER A 567 -18.84 -10.11 -4.29
N HIS A 568 -19.81 -9.76 -3.44
CA HIS A 568 -19.75 -10.11 -2.02
C HIS A 568 -21.09 -10.54 -1.47
N LEU A 569 -21.15 -11.76 -0.97
CA LEU A 569 -22.26 -12.25 -0.19
C LEU A 569 -21.99 -11.89 1.26
N VAL A 570 -22.92 -11.17 1.88
CA VAL A 570 -22.74 -10.50 3.15
C VAL A 570 -23.93 -10.73 4.07
N CYS A 571 -23.66 -11.01 5.34
CA CYS A 571 -24.65 -11.07 6.40
C CYS A 571 -24.29 -10.12 7.54
N ARG A 572 -25.29 -9.44 8.09
CA ARG A 572 -25.17 -8.57 9.27
C ARG A 572 -26.09 -9.06 10.36
N THR A 573 -25.54 -9.31 11.54
CA THR A 573 -26.30 -9.84 12.69
C THR A 573 -26.34 -8.80 13.79
N ALA A 574 -27.54 -8.48 14.28
CA ALA A 574 -27.71 -7.57 15.42
C ALA A 574 -27.13 -8.17 16.71
N ILE A 575 -26.46 -7.35 17.52
CA ILE A 575 -25.98 -7.72 18.86
C ILE A 575 -27.06 -7.32 19.87
N GLU A 576 -27.79 -8.28 20.43
CA GLU A 576 -29.00 -8.03 21.24
C GLU A 576 -28.79 -7.03 22.39
N GLU A 577 -27.62 -7.05 23.02
CA GLU A 577 -27.27 -6.21 24.19
C GLU A 577 -27.05 -4.73 23.84
N SER A 578 -26.96 -4.36 22.56
CA SER A 578 -26.56 -3.01 22.13
C SER A 578 -27.57 -2.30 21.22
N GLN A 579 -28.82 -2.77 21.17
CA GLN A 579 -29.84 -2.23 20.25
C GLN A 579 -30.76 -1.15 20.85
N ALA A 580 -30.73 -0.93 22.17
CA ALA A 580 -31.61 0.04 22.83
C ALA A 580 -31.28 1.48 22.41
N GLU A 581 -32.29 2.25 21.98
CA GLU A 581 -32.21 3.69 21.62
C GLU A 581 -31.28 4.07 20.46
N ARG A 582 -30.94 3.10 19.60
CA ARG A 582 -30.03 3.27 18.47
C ARG A 582 -30.56 4.25 17.41
N LYS A 583 -29.71 5.19 16.95
CA LYS A 583 -30.02 6.19 15.91
C LYS A 583 -29.08 6.17 14.70
N ASP A 584 -27.99 5.41 14.76
CA ASP A 584 -27.08 5.23 13.63
C ASP A 584 -27.66 4.29 12.57
N SER A 585 -27.08 4.32 11.37
CA SER A 585 -27.41 3.42 10.27
C SER A 585 -26.55 2.16 10.34
N SER A 586 -27.04 1.04 9.79
CA SER A 586 -26.23 -0.16 9.57
C SER A 586 -25.12 0.17 8.57
N HIS A 587 -25.45 0.83 7.46
CA HIS A 587 -24.49 1.36 6.50
C HIS A 587 -24.77 2.86 6.30
N PRO A 588 -23.77 3.75 6.51
CA PRO A 588 -23.96 5.18 6.29
C PRO A 588 -24.33 5.49 4.84
N VAL A 589 -24.93 6.66 4.62
CA VAL A 589 -25.26 7.13 3.28
C VAL A 589 -23.98 7.38 2.50
N HIS A 590 -23.90 6.82 1.30
CA HIS A 590 -22.74 6.93 0.43
C HIS A 590 -23.16 6.84 -1.04
N VAL A 591 -22.19 7.08 -1.93
CA VAL A 591 -22.31 6.87 -3.37
C VAL A 591 -21.19 5.93 -3.78
N ASP A 592 -21.48 4.98 -4.67
CA ASP A 592 -20.56 3.88 -4.96
C ASP A 592 -19.35 4.28 -5.82
N ASN A 593 -19.43 5.38 -6.58
CA ASN A 593 -18.35 5.82 -7.47
C ASN A 593 -17.76 7.21 -7.19
N CYS A 594 -18.06 7.80 -6.04
CA CYS A 594 -17.51 9.10 -5.65
C CYS A 594 -17.49 9.29 -4.13
N ILE A 595 -16.78 10.32 -3.68
CA ILE A 595 -16.80 10.80 -2.32
C ILE A 595 -17.96 11.79 -2.17
N LEU A 596 -19.01 11.39 -1.43
CA LEU A 596 -20.16 12.24 -1.16
C LEU A 596 -19.82 13.28 -0.09
N ASN A 597 -19.82 14.56 -0.46
CA ASN A 597 -19.82 15.69 0.48
C ASN A 597 -21.25 16.24 0.58
N ALA A 598 -22.00 15.76 1.57
CA ALA A 598 -23.39 16.12 1.79
C ALA A 598 -23.60 17.59 2.20
N GLU A 599 -22.59 18.25 2.77
CA GLU A 599 -22.67 19.67 3.15
C GLU A 599 -22.51 20.59 1.93
N ALA A 600 -21.59 20.23 1.03
CA ALA A 600 -21.36 20.94 -0.21
C ALA A 600 -22.34 20.55 -1.34
N LEU A 601 -23.11 19.47 -1.16
CA LEU A 601 -23.95 18.84 -2.19
C LEU A 601 -23.15 18.45 -3.45
N VAL A 602 -21.90 17.99 -3.23
CA VAL A 602 -20.98 17.59 -4.30
C VAL A 602 -20.55 16.15 -4.11
N CYS A 603 -20.35 15.45 -5.22
CA CYS A 603 -19.88 14.08 -5.29
C CYS A 603 -18.61 14.05 -6.13
N ILE A 604 -17.46 13.91 -5.44
CA ILE A 604 -16.13 14.11 -6.01
C ILE A 604 -15.58 12.76 -6.49
N LYS A 605 -15.25 12.66 -7.78
CA LYS A 605 -14.71 11.45 -8.41
C LYS A 605 -13.18 11.44 -8.34
N GLU A 606 -12.64 11.15 -7.17
CA GLU A 606 -11.19 11.00 -6.97
C GLU A 606 -10.89 9.86 -5.99
N PRO A 607 -9.67 9.28 -6.01
CA PRO A 607 -9.25 8.30 -5.01
C PRO A 607 -9.43 8.88 -3.59
N PRO A 608 -9.95 8.10 -2.62
CA PRO A 608 -10.10 6.65 -2.60
C PRO A 608 -11.41 6.10 -3.20
N ALA A 609 -12.26 6.91 -3.84
CA ALA A 609 -13.49 6.41 -4.44
C ALA A 609 -13.23 5.50 -5.65
N TYR A 610 -14.08 4.49 -5.82
CA TYR A 610 -14.06 3.60 -6.98
C TYR A 610 -14.74 4.27 -8.18
N THR A 611 -14.08 5.28 -8.76
CA THR A 611 -14.62 6.15 -9.83
C THR A 611 -15.07 5.43 -11.09
N PHE A 612 -14.66 4.17 -11.25
CA PHE A 612 -14.95 3.28 -12.36
C PHE A 612 -16.19 2.40 -12.17
N ARG A 613 -16.89 2.47 -11.02
CA ARG A 613 -18.16 1.77 -10.82
C ARG A 613 -19.30 2.52 -11.55
N ASP A 614 -20.04 1.78 -12.36
CA ASP A 614 -21.11 2.33 -13.21
C ASP A 614 -22.50 1.90 -12.73
N TYR A 615 -22.64 0.63 -12.30
CA TYR A 615 -23.89 0.07 -11.81
C TYR A 615 -23.67 -0.78 -10.56
N SER A 616 -24.67 -0.82 -9.68
CA SER A 616 -24.69 -1.62 -8.47
C SER A 616 -25.97 -2.42 -8.40
N ALA A 617 -25.90 -3.61 -7.82
CA ALA A 617 -27.07 -4.43 -7.51
C ALA A 617 -26.95 -5.09 -6.14
N ILE A 618 -28.06 -5.18 -5.42
CA ILE A 618 -28.17 -5.87 -4.14
C ILE A 618 -29.30 -6.88 -4.23
N LEU A 619 -28.98 -8.17 -4.10
CA LEU A 619 -29.96 -9.26 -4.05
C LEU A 619 -30.16 -9.71 -2.60
N TYR A 620 -31.38 -9.62 -2.09
CA TYR A 620 -31.72 -10.02 -0.72
C TYR A 620 -32.05 -11.50 -0.61
N LEU A 621 -31.51 -12.13 0.43
CA LEU A 621 -31.69 -13.57 0.68
C LEU A 621 -32.80 -13.85 1.71
N ASN A 622 -33.16 -12.86 2.54
CA ASN A 622 -34.12 -13.06 3.61
C ASN A 622 -34.83 -11.76 4.03
N GLY A 623 -35.83 -11.89 4.88
CA GLY A 623 -36.65 -10.78 5.40
C GLY A 623 -37.17 -11.01 6.82
N ASP A 624 -36.68 -12.06 7.49
CA ASP A 624 -37.01 -12.48 8.86
C ASP A 624 -36.13 -11.75 9.90
N PHE A 625 -36.02 -10.43 9.77
CA PHE A 625 -35.28 -9.56 10.70
C PHE A 625 -36.00 -8.22 10.87
N ASP A 626 -35.68 -7.49 11.95
CA ASP A 626 -36.23 -6.16 12.21
C ASP A 626 -35.24 -5.06 11.78
N GLY A 627 -35.76 -3.99 11.17
CA GLY A 627 -34.94 -2.88 10.66
C GLY A 627 -34.28 -3.21 9.32
N GLY A 628 -33.07 -2.72 9.06
CA GLY A 628 -32.26 -3.13 7.91
C GLY A 628 -32.74 -2.69 6.52
N ASN A 629 -33.73 -1.80 6.44
CA ASN A 629 -34.27 -1.31 5.16
C ASN A 629 -33.21 -0.53 4.38
N PHE A 630 -33.17 -0.76 3.07
CA PHE A 630 -32.34 0.01 2.15
C PHE A 630 -33.09 1.28 1.74
N TYR A 631 -32.41 2.41 1.66
CA TYR A 631 -33.05 3.66 1.29
C TYR A 631 -32.14 4.53 0.41
N PHE A 632 -32.76 5.23 -0.53
CA PHE A 632 -32.11 6.26 -1.33
C PHE A 632 -32.33 7.64 -0.70
N THR A 633 -31.39 8.55 -0.91
CA THR A 633 -31.49 9.94 -0.47
C THR A 633 -31.21 10.91 -1.61
N GLU A 634 -31.49 12.18 -1.38
CA GLU A 634 -30.87 13.27 -2.14
C GLU A 634 -29.38 13.40 -1.79
N LEU A 635 -28.66 14.30 -2.48
CA LEU A 635 -27.23 14.60 -2.22
C LEU A 635 -26.96 15.13 -0.80
N ASP A 636 -27.99 15.60 -0.09
CA ASP A 636 -27.89 16.09 1.29
C ASP A 636 -27.74 14.98 2.34
N ALA A 637 -27.78 13.70 1.92
CA ALA A 637 -27.74 12.51 2.75
C ALA A 637 -28.82 12.42 3.86
N LYS A 638 -29.85 13.28 3.82
CA LYS A 638 -30.88 13.41 4.85
C LYS A 638 -32.28 13.19 4.30
N THR A 639 -32.55 13.73 3.12
CA THR A 639 -33.87 13.67 2.50
C THR A 639 -34.03 12.30 1.83
N VAL A 640 -34.76 11.39 2.49
CA VAL A 640 -35.05 10.05 1.96
C VAL A 640 -36.02 10.16 0.78
N THR A 641 -35.61 9.63 -0.38
CA THR A 641 -36.39 9.69 -1.63
C THR A 641 -37.19 8.41 -1.88
N ALA A 642 -36.65 7.26 -1.47
CA ALA A 642 -37.34 5.97 -1.55
C ALA A 642 -36.77 4.99 -0.52
N GLU A 643 -37.57 4.01 -0.13
CA GLU A 643 -37.19 2.96 0.81
C GLU A 643 -37.63 1.59 0.29
N VAL A 644 -36.75 0.61 0.41
CA VAL A 644 -36.94 -0.76 -0.06
C VAL A 644 -36.76 -1.72 1.10
N GLN A 645 -37.82 -2.45 1.41
CA GLN A 645 -37.80 -3.51 2.42
C GLN A 645 -37.17 -4.78 1.82
N PRO A 646 -36.14 -5.36 2.46
CA PRO A 646 -35.54 -6.62 2.03
C PRO A 646 -36.49 -7.81 2.18
N GLN A 647 -36.46 -8.72 1.20
CA GLN A 647 -37.13 -10.01 1.25
C GLN A 647 -36.40 -10.99 0.33
N CYS A 648 -36.55 -12.30 0.55
CA CYS A 648 -35.93 -13.30 -0.31
C CYS A 648 -36.28 -13.06 -1.80
N GLY A 649 -35.27 -13.13 -2.66
CA GLY A 649 -35.45 -13.03 -4.11
C GLY A 649 -35.66 -11.61 -4.64
N ARG A 650 -35.65 -10.59 -3.77
CA ARG A 650 -35.73 -9.18 -4.17
C ARG A 650 -34.36 -8.63 -4.55
N ALA A 651 -34.22 -8.13 -5.77
CA ALA A 651 -33.04 -7.40 -6.22
C ALA A 651 -33.33 -5.90 -6.35
N VAL A 652 -32.40 -5.08 -5.88
CA VAL A 652 -32.37 -3.63 -6.11
C VAL A 652 -31.20 -3.33 -7.04
N GLY A 653 -31.46 -2.72 -8.19
CA GLY A 653 -30.44 -2.32 -9.16
C GLY A 653 -30.45 -0.80 -9.35
N PHE A 654 -29.28 -0.19 -9.45
CA PHE A 654 -29.17 1.25 -9.69
C PHE A 654 -27.82 1.63 -10.30
N SER A 655 -27.74 2.79 -10.95
CA SER A 655 -26.45 3.35 -11.38
C SER A 655 -25.65 3.86 -10.18
N SER A 656 -24.33 3.64 -10.14
CA SER A 656 -23.46 3.90 -8.99
C SER A 656 -23.12 5.38 -8.77
N GLY A 657 -23.70 6.28 -9.57
CA GLY A 657 -23.37 7.71 -9.66
C GLY A 657 -24.02 8.63 -8.64
N THR A 658 -23.74 9.93 -8.81
CA THR A 658 -24.21 11.07 -8.01
C THR A 658 -25.73 11.09 -7.77
N GLU A 659 -26.50 10.47 -8.68
CA GLU A 659 -27.95 10.42 -8.71
C GLU A 659 -28.56 9.41 -7.74
N ASN A 660 -27.75 8.49 -7.19
CA ASN A 660 -28.21 7.42 -6.30
C ASN A 660 -27.45 7.34 -4.96
N PRO A 661 -27.35 8.42 -4.15
CA PRO A 661 -26.92 8.30 -2.77
C PRO A 661 -27.85 7.37 -1.99
N HIS A 662 -27.29 6.47 -1.19
CA HIS A 662 -28.08 5.45 -0.50
C HIS A 662 -27.42 4.94 0.78
N GLY A 663 -28.23 4.36 1.67
CA GLY A 663 -27.81 3.79 2.95
C GLY A 663 -28.67 2.62 3.40
N VAL A 664 -28.33 2.04 4.56
CA VAL A 664 -29.07 0.92 5.16
C VAL A 664 -29.40 1.23 6.61
N LYS A 665 -30.69 1.21 6.98
CA LYS A 665 -31.13 1.43 8.37
C LYS A 665 -30.56 0.36 9.30
N ALA A 666 -30.46 0.67 10.59
CA ALA A 666 -29.98 -0.27 11.61
C ALA A 666 -30.74 -1.61 11.57
N VAL A 667 -30.03 -2.73 11.67
CA VAL A 667 -30.64 -4.04 11.94
C VAL A 667 -30.77 -4.17 13.46
N THR A 668 -32.00 -4.28 13.96
CA THR A 668 -32.28 -4.25 15.41
C THR A 668 -32.56 -5.64 15.99
N ARG A 669 -32.92 -6.62 15.15
CA ARG A 669 -33.10 -8.02 15.57
C ARG A 669 -32.87 -8.95 14.39
N GLY A 670 -32.23 -10.09 14.62
CA GLY A 670 -31.99 -11.11 13.60
C GLY A 670 -30.76 -10.87 12.74
N GLN A 671 -30.69 -11.56 11.61
CA GLN A 671 -29.59 -11.50 10.66
C GLN A 671 -30.11 -11.09 9.28
N ARG A 672 -29.49 -10.10 8.66
CA ARG A 672 -29.80 -9.64 7.30
C ARG A 672 -28.73 -10.12 6.33
N CYS A 673 -29.10 -10.92 5.34
CA CYS A 673 -28.19 -11.46 4.33
C CYS A 673 -28.54 -10.96 2.92
N ALA A 674 -27.50 -10.58 2.16
CA ALA A 674 -27.63 -10.07 0.80
C ALA A 674 -26.38 -10.40 -0.03
N ILE A 675 -26.51 -10.41 -1.35
CA ILE A 675 -25.39 -10.39 -2.29
C ILE A 675 -25.28 -8.97 -2.83
N ALA A 676 -24.17 -8.29 -2.53
CA ALA A 676 -23.82 -7.00 -3.08
C ALA A 676 -22.90 -7.20 -4.30
N LEU A 677 -23.29 -6.60 -5.41
CA LEU A 677 -22.61 -6.68 -6.70
C LEU A 677 -22.34 -5.27 -7.19
N TRP A 678 -21.09 -4.99 -7.50
CA TRP A 678 -20.69 -3.74 -8.15
C TRP A 678 -20.16 -4.06 -9.53
N PHE A 679 -20.55 -3.25 -10.50
CA PHE A 679 -20.25 -3.44 -11.91
C PHE A 679 -19.54 -2.23 -12.51
N THR A 680 -18.75 -2.49 -13.55
CA THR A 680 -18.10 -1.50 -14.40
C THR A 680 -18.36 -1.84 -15.86
N LEU A 681 -18.43 -0.82 -16.70
CA LEU A 681 -18.49 -0.94 -18.16
C LEU A 681 -17.08 -1.09 -18.77
N ASP A 682 -16.02 -0.83 -17.98
CA ASP A 682 -14.64 -0.97 -18.42
C ASP A 682 -14.04 -2.32 -18.00
N PRO A 683 -13.75 -3.23 -18.94
CA PRO A 683 -13.19 -4.54 -18.62
C PRO A 683 -11.85 -4.48 -17.87
N ARG A 684 -11.10 -3.38 -17.97
CA ARG A 684 -9.82 -3.21 -17.26
C ARG A 684 -9.98 -3.13 -15.74
N HIS A 685 -11.17 -2.81 -15.28
CA HIS A 685 -11.52 -2.70 -13.86
C HIS A 685 -12.30 -3.93 -13.33
N SER A 686 -12.35 -5.02 -14.12
CA SER A 686 -12.93 -6.28 -13.66
C SER A 686 -12.12 -6.88 -12.49
N GLU A 687 -12.81 -7.40 -11.48
CA GLU A 687 -12.18 -8.03 -10.32
C GLU A 687 -11.41 -9.29 -10.74
N ARG A 688 -10.15 -9.40 -10.30
CA ARG A 688 -9.31 -10.56 -10.61
C ARG A 688 -9.84 -11.86 -10.00
N ASP A 689 -10.52 -11.77 -8.86
CA ASP A 689 -11.13 -12.91 -8.18
C ASP A 689 -12.24 -13.54 -9.03
N ARG A 690 -12.96 -12.73 -9.82
CA ARG A 690 -13.97 -13.22 -10.76
C ARG A 690 -13.33 -14.01 -11.89
N VAL A 691 -12.26 -13.50 -12.50
CA VAL A 691 -11.54 -14.22 -13.57
C VAL A 691 -11.07 -15.59 -13.08
N GLN A 692 -10.50 -15.66 -11.88
CA GLN A 692 -10.11 -16.93 -11.26
C GLN A 692 -11.32 -17.83 -10.93
N ALA A 693 -12.43 -17.26 -10.49
CA ALA A 693 -13.65 -18.02 -10.24
C ALA A 693 -14.21 -18.61 -11.54
N ASP A 694 -14.18 -17.87 -12.64
CA ASP A 694 -14.60 -18.32 -13.97
C ASP A 694 -13.75 -19.52 -14.42
N ASP A 695 -12.43 -19.42 -14.27
CA ASP A 695 -11.50 -20.52 -14.63
C ASP A 695 -11.69 -21.75 -13.74
N LEU A 696 -11.92 -21.53 -12.43
CA LEU A 696 -12.20 -22.61 -11.49
C LEU A 696 -13.55 -23.29 -11.80
N VAL A 697 -14.58 -22.52 -12.16
CA VAL A 697 -15.87 -23.08 -12.58
C VAL A 697 -15.71 -23.88 -13.88
N LYS A 698 -14.98 -23.36 -14.88
CA LYS A 698 -14.70 -24.11 -16.12
C LYS A 698 -13.95 -25.42 -15.85
N MET A 699 -13.01 -25.40 -14.90
CA MET A 699 -12.23 -26.58 -14.51
C MET A 699 -13.05 -27.60 -13.73
N LEU A 700 -13.85 -27.16 -12.76
CA LEU A 700 -14.61 -28.03 -11.87
C LEU A 700 -15.89 -28.57 -12.51
N PHE A 701 -16.43 -27.89 -13.53
CA PHE A 701 -17.74 -28.19 -14.11
C PHE A 701 -17.72 -28.22 -15.66
N SER A 702 -16.71 -28.85 -16.26
CA SER A 702 -16.50 -29.03 -17.71
C SER A 702 -17.78 -29.15 -18.59
N PRO A 703 -17.72 -28.73 -19.88
CA PRO A 703 -18.86 -28.28 -20.68
C PRO A 703 -19.69 -29.42 -21.33
N GLU A 704 -20.21 -30.36 -20.54
CA GLU A 704 -21.32 -31.23 -20.98
C GLU A 704 -22.68 -30.83 -20.37
N GLU A 705 -22.72 -29.79 -19.52
CA GLU A 705 -23.96 -29.27 -18.89
C GLU A 705 -24.12 -27.74 -19.04
N VAL A 706 -23.66 -27.15 -20.16
CA VAL A 706 -23.82 -25.70 -20.44
C VAL A 706 -24.75 -25.42 -21.63
N ASP A 707 -25.49 -26.43 -22.12
CA ASP A 707 -26.66 -26.19 -22.97
C ASP A 707 -27.94 -26.43 -22.15
N LEU A 708 -28.56 -25.32 -21.71
CA LEU A 708 -29.99 -25.32 -21.41
C LEU A 708 -30.76 -25.45 -22.74
N PRO A 709 -31.89 -26.18 -22.75
CA PRO A 709 -32.54 -26.62 -23.98
C PRO A 709 -33.05 -25.42 -24.78
N GLN A 710 -32.65 -25.34 -26.05
CA GLN A 710 -33.36 -24.55 -27.05
C GLN A 710 -34.78 -25.13 -27.16
N GLU A 711 -35.77 -24.37 -26.73
CA GLU A 711 -37.17 -24.64 -27.04
C GLU A 711 -37.33 -24.76 -28.55
N GLN A 712 -37.72 -25.96 -29.00
CA GLN A 712 -38.10 -26.19 -30.37
C GLN A 712 -39.36 -25.37 -30.70
N PRO A 713 -39.43 -24.72 -31.87
CA PRO A 713 -40.66 -24.08 -32.30
C PRO A 713 -41.74 -25.14 -32.61
N LEU A 714 -42.94 -24.88 -32.09
CA LEU A 714 -44.16 -25.66 -32.31
C LEU A 714 -44.43 -25.91 -33.82
N PRO A 715 -44.77 -27.16 -34.25
CA PRO A 715 -45.12 -27.43 -35.63
C PRO A 715 -46.60 -27.08 -35.90
N GLY A 716 -46.82 -26.01 -36.66
CA GLY A 716 -48.12 -25.60 -37.19
C GLY A 716 -48.23 -25.83 -38.71
N GLN A 717 -48.92 -26.91 -39.07
CA GLN A 717 -49.76 -27.14 -40.26
C GLN A 717 -49.18 -27.12 -41.70
N GLN A 718 -49.27 -28.33 -42.28
CA GLN A 718 -49.85 -28.71 -43.58
C GLN A 718 -49.07 -28.53 -44.89
N GLY A 719 -48.82 -29.68 -45.53
CA GLY A 719 -48.56 -29.81 -46.98
C GLY A 719 -47.93 -31.15 -47.36
N SER A 720 -48.74 -32.17 -47.65
CA SER A 720 -48.37 -33.44 -48.33
C SER A 720 -48.28 -33.23 -49.87
N PRO A 721 -47.90 -34.22 -50.73
CA PRO A 721 -47.43 -35.60 -50.50
C PRO A 721 -46.15 -36.03 -51.30
N GLU A 722 -45.68 -37.25 -50.98
CA GLU A 722 -44.89 -38.29 -51.71
C GLU A 722 -44.82 -38.24 -53.27
N PRO A 723 -43.92 -39.00 -53.97
CA PRO A 723 -43.29 -40.32 -53.63
C PRO A 723 -41.76 -40.37 -53.91
N GLY A 724 -40.94 -41.41 -53.73
CA GLY A 724 -41.05 -42.84 -53.44
C GLY A 724 -39.71 -43.50 -53.84
N GLU A 725 -39.50 -44.72 -53.36
CA GLU A 725 -38.50 -45.73 -53.77
C GLU A 725 -37.05 -45.67 -53.26
N GLU A 726 -36.75 -46.71 -52.48
CA GLU A 726 -35.44 -47.26 -52.17
C GLU A 726 -34.71 -47.78 -53.42
N SER A 727 -33.39 -47.61 -53.45
CA SER A 727 -32.40 -48.71 -53.39
C SER A 727 -31.13 -48.44 -54.21
N LEU A 728 -30.00 -48.58 -53.50
CA LEU A 728 -28.75 -49.22 -53.90
C LEU A 728 -28.29 -49.13 -55.37
N SER A 729 -27.14 -48.47 -55.55
CA SER A 729 -25.87 -49.08 -55.99
C SER A 729 -25.12 -48.34 -57.10
N ASP A 730 -23.82 -48.25 -56.83
CA ASP A 730 -22.70 -48.39 -57.76
C ASP A 730 -22.06 -47.14 -58.42
N ARG A 731 -20.74 -47.12 -58.23
CA ARG A 731 -19.66 -46.54 -59.05
C ARG A 731 -19.81 -45.15 -59.68
N GLY A 732 -18.84 -44.31 -59.32
CA GLY A 732 -17.87 -43.87 -60.31
C GLY A 732 -17.73 -42.36 -60.53
N SER A 733 -16.62 -41.85 -60.00
CA SER A 733 -15.69 -40.92 -60.66
C SER A 733 -16.13 -39.50 -61.03
N LEU A 734 -15.25 -38.59 -60.61
CA LEU A 734 -14.73 -37.44 -61.35
C LEU A 734 -15.56 -36.14 -61.37
N HIS A 735 -14.94 -35.20 -60.63
CA HIS A 735 -14.53 -33.87 -61.08
C HIS A 735 -15.54 -32.72 -61.12
N LYS A 736 -15.04 -31.63 -60.48
CA LYS A 736 -15.16 -30.22 -60.87
C LYS A 736 -16.51 -29.58 -60.63
N ASP A 737 -16.62 -28.32 -60.24
CA ASP A 737 -15.70 -27.25 -59.91
C ASP A 737 -16.56 -26.23 -59.13
N GLU A 738 -15.91 -25.43 -58.29
CA GLU A 738 -16.23 -24.02 -58.03
C GLU A 738 -17.64 -23.63 -57.54
N LEU A 739 -17.75 -23.31 -56.23
CA LEU A 739 -17.70 -21.93 -55.71
C LEU A 739 -17.75 -21.91 -54.18
#